data_AF-A0A9J7KWW7-F1
#
_entry.id   AF-A0A9J7KWW7-F1
#
_cell.length_a   1.000
_cell.length_b   1.000
_cell.length_c   1.000
_cell.angle_alpha   90.00
_cell.angle_beta   90.00
_cell.angle_gamma   90.00
#
_symmetry.space_group_name_H-M   'P 1'
#
loop_
_entity.id
_entity.type
_entity.pdbx_description
1 polymer ?
#
loop_
_entity_poly.entity_id
_entity_poly.type
_entity_poly.pdbx_seq_one_letter_code
_entity_poly.pdbx_strand_id
1 'polypeptide(L)'
;MLLQVNRMDPRWACLTLFLVLLADTARGQGCGLSAFRHVPGTHCRGDVVDRPNVGSADACAQACCDNPACKSFQYSTHNFCLLISKICTDEEKLSIPHGNMYDRIQGEAKPQASAGCGLSAFQHVPQTHCPGYENLVDRPQVGSVEACAKACCNNPACKSFQYSIHNRCYLISKICSDEEKKPTPMGNMYDRIQDEAKPQASAGCGLSAFQHVPQTHCPGYENLVDRPQVGSADACAKACCNNPACKSFQYSIHNRCYLISKICSDEEKKPTPMGNMYDRIQAGPSGPRRVCEHQRLSISCPAGQQINIVSALYGRTTRAVCPSGPIRTTNCRSSTSLARVRASCQGKSTCSMAASNGVFGDPCVGTYKYLEVSSTCILAPPAVPQGPAVAPPASRAPGCGLSAFRHVPRTHCSGRKNYLSRHKAGSADACAKACCDNPDCKSFQYSIHKTCFLINKICTDEEKKPTPIGNMYDRIQGEAKPQASAGCGLSAFRHVPRTHCSGRKNYLSRSKAGSADACSKACCDNPDCKSFQYSIHKTCFLINKICTDEEKISTPIGNMYDRIQAGPSGTRRVCENQRLSISCPAGQQINIVSALYGRTTRAVCPSGPIRTIDCLSSTSLTRVRTSCQGKSTCSMAASNGVFGDPCVGTHKYLEVSSTCIPAPLAVPQSPPAVPPDL
;
A
#
# COMPACT_ATOMS: atom_id res chain seq x y z
N MET A 1 -8.21 50.20 -56.07
CA MET A 1 -8.05 49.58 -57.40
C MET A 1 -7.67 48.12 -57.20
N LEU A 2 -8.56 47.21 -57.62
CA LEU A 2 -8.32 45.76 -57.69
C LEU A 2 -7.20 45.43 -58.67
N LEU A 3 -6.36 44.41 -58.39
CA LEU A 3 -6.07 43.29 -59.31
C LEU A 3 -5.00 42.32 -58.74
N GLN A 4 -5.45 41.09 -58.45
CA GLN A 4 -4.91 39.73 -58.72
C GLN A 4 -3.42 39.40 -58.47
N VAL A 5 -3.07 38.25 -57.88
CA VAL A 5 -3.14 36.85 -58.41
C VAL A 5 -3.18 35.86 -57.23
N ASN A 6 -4.22 35.04 -57.02
CA ASN A 6 -4.51 33.70 -57.59
C ASN A 6 -3.76 32.49 -56.98
N ARG A 7 -4.57 31.59 -56.40
CA ARG A 7 -4.42 30.14 -56.13
C ARG A 7 -3.28 29.65 -55.23
N MET A 8 -3.62 29.38 -53.97
CA MET A 8 -3.00 28.31 -53.17
C MET A 8 -4.07 27.30 -52.71
N ASP A 9 -3.68 26.04 -52.82
CA ASP A 9 -4.45 24.80 -52.65
C ASP A 9 -4.98 24.63 -51.19
N PRO A 10 -6.25 24.26 -50.95
CA PRO A 10 -6.80 24.11 -49.58
C PRO A 10 -6.13 22.99 -48.76
N ARG A 11 -5.27 22.18 -49.37
CA ARG A 11 -4.45 21.18 -48.65
C ARG A 11 -3.24 21.77 -47.92
N TRP A 12 -2.79 22.97 -48.28
CA TRP A 12 -1.66 23.64 -47.62
C TRP A 12 -2.10 24.66 -46.55
N ALA A 13 -3.33 25.17 -46.61
CA ALA A 13 -3.88 26.03 -45.56
C ALA A 13 -3.96 25.30 -44.20
N CYS A 14 -4.23 24.00 -44.21
CA CYS A 14 -4.21 23.18 -42.99
C CYS A 14 -2.80 22.99 -42.43
N LEU A 15 -1.73 22.97 -43.25
CA LEU A 15 -0.37 22.78 -42.76
C LEU A 15 0.21 24.08 -42.18
N THR A 16 -0.14 25.24 -42.73
CA THR A 16 0.23 26.54 -42.16
C THR A 16 -0.60 26.90 -40.93
N LEU A 17 -1.89 26.50 -40.85
CA LEU A 17 -2.65 26.62 -39.59
C LEU A 17 -2.17 25.61 -38.53
N PHE A 18 -1.73 24.41 -38.91
CA PHE A 18 -1.14 23.46 -37.95
C PHE A 18 0.21 23.94 -37.43
N LEU A 19 1.03 24.61 -38.26
CA LEU A 19 2.32 25.16 -37.81
C LEU A 19 2.19 26.46 -37.01
N VAL A 20 1.12 27.24 -37.18
CA VAL A 20 0.83 28.39 -36.31
C VAL A 20 0.16 27.92 -34.99
N LEU A 21 -0.67 26.88 -34.99
CA LEU A 21 -1.31 26.37 -33.75
C LEU A 21 -0.43 25.39 -32.94
N LEU A 22 0.61 24.81 -33.54
CA LEU A 22 1.65 24.09 -32.80
C LEU A 22 2.72 25.01 -32.20
N ALA A 23 2.72 26.31 -32.54
CA ALA A 23 3.58 27.30 -31.89
C ALA A 23 2.97 27.87 -30.58
N ASP A 24 1.64 27.82 -30.41
CA ASP A 24 0.94 28.39 -29.25
C ASP A 24 0.62 27.40 -28.11
N THR A 25 1.00 26.11 -28.25
CA THR A 25 0.80 25.12 -27.18
C THR A 25 2.08 24.73 -26.43
N ALA A 26 3.19 25.45 -26.67
CA ALA A 26 4.43 25.30 -25.89
C ALA A 26 4.71 26.47 -24.92
N ARG A 27 3.82 27.46 -24.80
CA ARG A 27 3.92 28.57 -23.84
C ARG A 27 2.67 28.62 -22.97
N GLY A 28 2.81 28.25 -21.70
CA GLY A 28 1.70 28.40 -20.76
C GLY A 28 1.72 27.50 -19.52
N GLN A 29 2.72 26.64 -19.33
CA GLN A 29 2.95 26.04 -18.01
C GLN A 29 4.03 26.83 -17.29
N GLY A 30 3.60 27.88 -16.58
CA GLY A 30 4.42 28.55 -15.57
C GLY A 30 4.67 30.05 -15.75
N CYS A 31 3.87 30.79 -16.54
CA CYS A 31 4.03 32.24 -16.66
C CYS A 31 2.94 33.02 -15.90
N GLY A 32 3.38 34.00 -15.11
CA GLY A 32 2.66 34.82 -14.14
C GLY A 32 3.68 35.45 -13.18
N LEU A 33 3.30 36.28 -12.19
CA LEU A 33 4.26 36.90 -11.26
C LEU A 33 5.23 35.89 -10.61
N SER A 34 4.79 34.65 -10.42
CA SER A 34 5.61 33.54 -9.90
C SER A 34 6.83 33.15 -10.75
N ALA A 35 6.89 33.59 -12.01
CA ALA A 35 8.02 33.37 -12.92
C ALA A 35 9.11 34.47 -12.78
N PHE A 36 8.85 35.50 -11.98
CA PHE A 36 9.70 36.66 -11.85
C PHE A 36 10.06 36.94 -10.39
N ARG A 37 11.32 37.28 -10.14
CA ARG A 37 11.81 37.76 -8.85
C ARG A 37 11.51 39.26 -8.74
N HIS A 38 10.71 39.63 -7.75
CA HIS A 38 10.40 41.04 -7.47
C HIS A 38 11.55 41.74 -6.73
N VAL A 39 11.99 42.87 -7.26
CA VAL A 39 13.02 43.77 -6.72
C VAL A 39 12.38 45.15 -6.52
N PRO A 40 11.82 45.43 -5.33
CA PRO A 40 11.09 46.65 -5.06
C PRO A 40 12.02 47.86 -5.00
N GLY A 41 11.50 49.04 -5.35
CA GLY A 41 12.21 50.30 -5.26
C GLY A 41 13.39 50.43 -6.24
N THR A 42 13.40 49.71 -7.35
CA THR A 42 14.49 49.75 -8.34
C THR A 42 14.00 49.97 -9.77
N HIS A 43 14.90 50.50 -10.59
CA HIS A 43 14.70 50.72 -12.02
C HIS A 43 15.98 50.34 -12.76
N CYS A 44 15.85 49.71 -13.91
CA CYS A 44 16.97 49.45 -14.79
C CYS A 44 17.05 50.47 -15.92
N ARG A 45 18.19 51.14 -16.06
CA ARG A 45 18.40 52.16 -17.08
C ARG A 45 18.80 51.50 -18.41
N GLY A 46 17.85 51.37 -19.32
CA GLY A 46 18.10 51.01 -20.74
C GLY A 46 17.70 49.58 -21.13
N ASP A 47 17.18 49.49 -22.34
CA ASP A 47 16.65 48.33 -23.10
C ASP A 47 15.17 47.98 -22.90
N VAL A 48 14.31 49.00 -22.90
CA VAL A 48 12.84 48.83 -22.95
C VAL A 48 12.42 48.32 -24.32
N VAL A 49 11.79 47.16 -24.34
CA VAL A 49 11.34 46.44 -25.54
C VAL A 49 9.93 46.83 -25.92
N ASP A 50 9.07 47.09 -24.94
CA ASP A 50 7.66 47.39 -25.15
C ASP A 50 7.06 48.10 -23.92
N ARG A 51 5.93 48.79 -24.11
CA ARG A 51 5.20 49.53 -23.08
C ARG A 51 3.69 49.21 -23.12
N PRO A 52 3.29 48.01 -22.70
CA PRO A 52 1.89 47.62 -22.76
C PRO A 52 1.07 48.38 -21.72
N ASN A 53 -0.11 48.88 -22.12
CA ASN A 53 -1.01 49.59 -21.22
C ASN A 53 -1.86 48.57 -20.45
N VAL A 54 -1.38 48.16 -19.28
CA VAL A 54 -1.97 47.11 -18.45
C VAL A 54 -2.18 47.61 -17.02
N GLY A 55 -3.33 47.28 -16.43
CA GLY A 55 -3.75 47.81 -15.12
C GLY A 55 -3.23 47.04 -13.91
N SER A 56 -2.38 46.02 -14.10
CA SER A 56 -1.82 45.25 -12.99
C SER A 56 -0.43 44.68 -13.29
N ALA A 57 0.34 44.42 -12.24
CA ALA A 57 1.66 43.77 -12.35
C ALA A 57 1.56 42.34 -12.90
N ASP A 58 0.48 41.61 -12.62
CA ASP A 58 0.21 40.29 -13.21
C ASP A 58 0.00 40.36 -14.72
N ALA A 59 -0.77 41.36 -15.20
CA ALA A 59 -0.96 41.57 -16.63
C ALA A 59 0.34 42.03 -17.32
N CYS A 60 1.18 42.79 -16.61
CA CYS A 60 2.51 43.18 -17.09
C CYS A 60 3.48 41.99 -17.16
N ALA A 61 3.42 41.08 -16.18
CA ALA A 61 4.17 39.82 -16.19
C ALA A 61 3.75 38.94 -17.38
N GLN A 62 2.46 38.87 -17.65
CA GLN A 62 1.93 38.12 -18.80
C GLN A 62 2.40 38.74 -20.12
N ALA A 63 2.34 40.07 -20.27
CA ALA A 63 2.87 40.74 -21.46
C ALA A 63 4.38 40.51 -21.66
N CYS A 64 5.17 40.45 -20.58
CA CYS A 64 6.58 40.05 -20.65
C CYS A 64 6.78 38.58 -21.04
N CYS A 65 5.90 37.70 -20.60
CA CYS A 65 5.94 36.29 -20.99
C CYS A 65 5.65 36.07 -22.47
N ASP A 66 4.72 36.85 -23.00
CA ASP A 66 4.26 36.77 -24.39
C ASP A 66 5.25 37.45 -25.35
N ASN A 67 6.03 38.43 -24.86
CA ASN A 67 7.10 39.07 -25.62
C ASN A 67 8.43 38.28 -25.50
N PRO A 68 8.90 37.60 -26.56
CA PRO A 68 10.08 36.73 -26.50
C PRO A 68 11.38 37.50 -26.20
N ALA A 69 11.43 38.79 -26.48
CA ALA A 69 12.58 39.63 -26.18
C ALA A 69 12.59 40.10 -24.72
N CYS A 70 11.51 39.93 -23.95
CA CYS A 70 11.43 40.36 -22.55
C CYS A 70 12.04 39.35 -21.57
N LYS A 71 13.00 39.84 -20.77
CA LYS A 71 13.67 39.07 -19.70
C LYS A 71 13.45 39.66 -18.31
N SER A 72 13.06 40.92 -18.20
CA SER A 72 12.59 41.52 -16.96
C SER A 72 11.54 42.57 -17.29
N PHE A 73 10.73 42.99 -16.33
CA PHE A 73 9.80 44.10 -16.54
C PHE A 73 9.73 45.00 -15.32
N GLN A 74 9.29 46.23 -15.52
CA GLN A 74 9.03 47.18 -14.47
C GLN A 74 7.54 47.48 -14.39
N TYR A 75 7.00 47.54 -13.18
CA TYR A 75 5.63 47.99 -12.93
C TYR A 75 5.61 49.08 -11.85
N SER A 76 5.35 50.33 -12.26
CA SER A 76 5.32 51.46 -11.33
C SER A 76 4.01 51.54 -10.55
N THR A 77 4.04 52.23 -9.39
CA THR A 77 2.85 52.55 -8.60
C THR A 77 1.83 53.44 -9.33
N HIS A 78 2.21 54.00 -10.48
CA HIS A 78 1.33 54.76 -11.37
C HIS A 78 0.77 53.92 -12.55
N ASN A 79 0.78 52.58 -12.42
CA ASN A 79 0.29 51.62 -13.42
C ASN A 79 1.04 51.65 -14.77
N PHE A 80 2.30 52.07 -14.78
CA PHE A 80 3.14 51.98 -15.98
C PHE A 80 3.89 50.66 -16.02
N CYS A 81 3.70 49.91 -17.09
CA CYS A 81 4.38 48.65 -17.39
C CYS A 81 5.46 48.88 -18.47
N LEU A 82 6.70 48.48 -18.18
CA LEU A 82 7.83 48.57 -19.12
C LEU A 82 8.50 47.19 -19.24
N LEU A 83 8.54 46.63 -20.44
CA LEU A 83 9.21 45.35 -20.70
C LEU A 83 10.68 45.60 -21.03
N ILE A 84 11.60 44.80 -20.49
CA ILE A 84 13.06 45.03 -20.57
C ILE A 84 13.76 43.77 -21.12
N SER A 85 14.69 43.94 -22.07
CA SER A 85 15.27 42.81 -22.82
C SER A 85 16.39 42.05 -22.11
N LYS A 86 16.87 42.56 -20.99
CA LYS A 86 17.92 41.97 -20.19
C LYS A 86 17.48 41.80 -18.74
N ILE A 87 18.14 40.90 -18.04
CA ILE A 87 18.11 40.85 -16.57
C ILE A 87 19.22 41.79 -16.13
N CYS A 88 18.84 42.89 -15.51
CA CYS A 88 19.82 43.90 -15.09
C CYS A 88 20.59 43.39 -13.88
N THR A 89 21.90 43.60 -13.89
CA THR A 89 22.76 43.31 -12.74
C THR A 89 22.37 44.20 -11.57
N ASP A 90 22.74 43.80 -10.35
CA ASP A 90 22.41 44.58 -9.15
C ASP A 90 23.08 45.96 -9.15
N GLU A 91 24.18 46.12 -9.89
CA GLU A 91 24.88 47.39 -10.14
C GLU A 91 24.13 48.31 -11.13
N GLU A 92 23.40 47.73 -12.08
CA GLU A 92 22.59 48.47 -13.07
C GLU A 92 21.20 48.89 -12.54
N LYS A 93 20.76 48.29 -11.42
CA LYS A 93 19.48 48.57 -10.77
C LYS A 93 19.61 49.76 -9.82
N LEU A 94 19.19 50.92 -10.31
CA LEU A 94 19.19 52.16 -9.52
C LEU A 94 17.96 52.20 -8.61
N SER A 95 18.15 52.58 -7.35
CA SER A 95 17.06 52.72 -6.37
C SER A 95 16.19 53.93 -6.68
N ILE A 96 14.89 53.73 -6.91
CA ILE A 96 13.90 54.80 -7.07
C ILE A 96 12.62 54.50 -6.27
N PRO A 97 11.97 55.52 -5.66
CA PRO A 97 10.86 55.33 -4.72
C PRO A 97 9.57 54.74 -5.32
N HIS A 98 9.43 54.70 -6.66
CA HIS A 98 8.22 54.24 -7.34
C HIS A 98 8.46 53.18 -8.44
N GLY A 99 9.65 52.58 -8.47
CA GLY A 99 10.01 51.55 -9.44
C GLY A 99 9.95 50.16 -8.81
N ASN A 100 9.22 49.22 -9.40
CA ASN A 100 9.28 47.82 -9.00
C ASN A 100 9.74 46.99 -10.20
N MET A 101 10.93 46.40 -10.10
CA MET A 101 11.50 45.55 -11.15
C MET A 101 11.19 44.08 -10.89
N TYR A 102 11.04 43.31 -11.96
CA TYR A 102 10.67 41.91 -11.93
C TYR A 102 11.56 41.11 -12.91
N ASP A 103 12.51 40.34 -12.37
CA ASP A 103 13.51 39.61 -13.17
C ASP A 103 13.09 38.18 -13.44
N ARG A 104 13.16 37.71 -14.70
CA ARG A 104 12.76 36.35 -15.06
C ARG A 104 13.74 35.33 -14.50
N ILE A 105 13.20 34.28 -13.87
CA ILE A 105 13.98 33.19 -13.28
C ILE A 105 14.42 32.26 -14.43
N GLN A 106 15.70 32.30 -14.84
CA GLN A 106 16.23 31.43 -15.91
C GLN A 106 16.27 29.96 -15.43
N GLY A 107 15.87 29.05 -16.32
CA GLY A 107 15.71 27.63 -16.02
C GLY A 107 17.03 26.89 -15.81
N GLU A 108 17.43 26.78 -14.54
CA GLU A 108 18.06 25.58 -14.00
C GLU A 108 17.13 25.00 -12.92
N ALA A 109 17.12 23.68 -12.79
CA ALA A 109 16.18 22.92 -11.99
C ALA A 109 15.89 23.57 -10.62
N LYS A 110 14.61 23.88 -10.38
CA LYS A 110 14.11 24.34 -9.08
C LYS A 110 14.53 23.31 -8.01
N PRO A 111 15.29 23.70 -6.96
CA PRO A 111 15.29 22.91 -5.74
C PRO A 111 13.85 22.95 -5.24
N GLN A 112 13.22 21.79 -5.19
CA GLN A 112 11.91 21.65 -4.55
C GLN A 112 12.04 22.25 -3.15
N ALA A 113 11.29 23.31 -2.86
CA ALA A 113 11.06 23.71 -1.48
C ALA A 113 10.48 22.48 -0.78
N SER A 114 11.22 21.94 0.20
CA SER A 114 10.75 20.84 1.02
C SER A 114 9.41 21.26 1.63
N ALA A 115 8.34 20.52 1.34
CA ALA A 115 7.09 20.64 2.07
C ALA A 115 7.41 20.42 3.57
N GLY A 116 7.48 21.51 4.35
CA GLY A 116 7.83 21.47 5.78
C GLY A 116 8.74 22.57 6.33
N CYS A 117 9.29 23.50 5.52
CA CYS A 117 10.16 24.55 6.05
C CYS A 117 9.35 25.79 6.52
N GLY A 118 9.13 25.86 7.84
CA GLY A 118 8.57 26.98 8.59
C GLY A 118 9.27 27.11 9.94
N LEU A 119 8.69 27.83 10.91
CA LEU A 119 9.27 27.95 12.27
C LEU A 119 9.57 26.59 12.92
N SER A 120 8.81 25.55 12.56
CA SER A 120 8.99 24.15 12.97
C SER A 120 10.28 23.47 12.49
N ALA A 121 11.04 24.10 11.58
CA ALA A 121 12.35 23.63 11.13
C ALA A 121 13.50 24.15 12.01
N PHE A 122 13.20 24.98 13.01
CA PHE A 122 14.19 25.62 13.86
C PHE A 122 13.93 25.34 15.35
N GLN A 123 15.01 25.08 16.09
CA GLN A 123 15.00 24.97 17.54
C GLN A 123 15.09 26.36 18.16
N HIS A 124 14.10 26.73 18.96
CA HIS A 124 14.08 28.00 19.67
C HIS A 124 15.00 27.97 20.89
N VAL A 125 15.95 28.90 20.93
CA VAL A 125 16.86 29.14 22.05
C VAL A 125 16.56 30.53 22.61
N PRO A 126 15.74 30.63 23.67
CA PRO A 126 15.27 31.91 24.19
C PRO A 126 16.41 32.74 24.78
N GLN A 127 16.29 34.06 24.68
CA GLN A 127 17.19 35.04 25.32
C GLN A 127 18.67 34.82 25.02
N THR A 128 18.99 34.45 23.78
CA THR A 128 20.37 34.24 23.35
C THR A 128 20.63 34.89 21.99
N HIS A 129 21.89 35.23 21.75
CA HIS A 129 22.36 35.71 20.46
C HIS A 129 23.69 35.08 20.10
N CYS A 130 23.97 35.02 18.80
CA CYS A 130 25.28 34.63 18.32
C CYS A 130 26.16 35.89 18.18
N PRO A 131 27.27 36.00 18.91
CA PRO A 131 28.20 37.09 18.76
C PRO A 131 29.00 36.95 17.46
N GLY A 132 29.24 38.08 16.78
CA GLY A 132 30.06 38.15 15.56
C GLY A 132 29.25 38.53 14.32
N TYR A 133 29.42 39.78 13.87
CA TYR A 133 28.74 40.33 12.68
C TYR A 133 29.15 39.67 11.36
N GLU A 134 30.27 38.94 11.34
CA GLU A 134 30.79 38.26 10.14
C GLU A 134 29.91 37.10 9.67
N ASN A 135 29.04 36.57 10.54
CA ASN A 135 28.16 35.45 10.22
C ASN A 135 26.77 35.90 9.76
N LEU A 136 26.53 37.21 9.64
CA LEU A 136 25.25 37.77 9.22
C LEU A 136 25.08 37.63 7.71
N VAL A 137 24.10 36.84 7.29
CA VAL A 137 23.77 36.59 5.89
C VAL A 137 22.89 37.71 5.33
N ASP A 138 21.86 38.11 6.07
CA ASP A 138 20.86 39.08 5.62
C ASP A 138 20.06 39.66 6.80
N ARG A 139 19.40 40.81 6.59
CA ARG A 139 18.54 41.50 7.56
C ARG A 139 17.17 41.81 6.94
N PRO A 140 16.35 40.78 6.67
CA PRO A 140 15.06 40.98 6.02
C PRO A 140 14.11 41.76 6.96
N GLN A 141 13.39 42.73 6.40
CA GLN A 141 12.39 43.52 7.11
C GLN A 141 11.09 42.72 7.22
N VAL A 142 11.00 41.87 8.24
CA VAL A 142 9.87 40.98 8.48
C VAL A 142 9.26 41.25 9.85
N GLY A 143 7.94 41.39 9.89
CA GLY A 143 7.22 41.75 11.11
C GLY A 143 6.86 40.57 12.04
N SER A 144 7.27 39.35 11.70
CA SER A 144 7.00 38.17 12.52
C SER A 144 8.15 37.16 12.48
N VAL A 145 8.22 36.31 13.50
CA VAL A 145 9.25 35.28 13.61
C VAL A 145 9.07 34.17 12.56
N GLU A 146 7.83 33.89 12.14
CA GLU A 146 7.50 32.93 11.08
C GLU A 146 7.98 33.44 9.72
N ALA A 147 7.81 34.74 9.46
CA ALA A 147 8.32 35.38 8.25
C ALA A 147 9.86 35.37 8.23
N CYS A 148 10.51 35.54 9.39
CA CYS A 148 11.96 35.41 9.56
C CYS A 148 12.45 33.97 9.30
N ALA A 149 11.74 32.96 9.83
CA ALA A 149 12.02 31.55 9.56
C ALA A 149 11.88 31.21 8.07
N LYS A 150 10.85 31.73 7.41
CA LYS A 150 10.64 31.54 5.97
C LYS A 150 11.72 32.22 5.14
N ALA A 151 12.18 33.41 5.56
CA ALA A 151 13.30 34.10 4.93
C ALA A 151 14.60 33.28 5.05
N CYS A 152 14.86 32.69 6.23
CA CYS A 152 15.99 31.78 6.42
C CYS A 152 15.87 30.51 5.58
N CYS A 153 14.69 29.89 5.50
CA CYS A 153 14.42 28.71 4.66
C CYS A 153 14.70 28.98 3.17
N ASN A 154 14.38 30.18 2.69
CA ASN A 154 14.55 30.58 1.31
C ASN A 154 15.98 31.03 0.99
N ASN A 155 16.81 31.25 2.01
CA ASN A 155 18.20 31.65 1.84
C ASN A 155 19.12 30.42 2.12
N PRO A 156 19.75 29.84 1.08
CA PRO A 156 20.55 28.61 1.23
C PRO A 156 21.77 28.81 2.12
N ALA A 157 22.26 30.04 2.30
CA ALA A 157 23.35 30.35 3.20
C ALA A 157 22.90 30.40 4.67
N CYS A 158 21.60 30.47 4.96
CA CYS A 158 21.08 30.62 6.32
C CYS A 158 20.94 29.26 7.05
N LYS A 159 21.63 29.15 8.20
CA LYS A 159 21.61 27.98 9.09
C LYS A 159 21.03 28.27 10.47
N SER A 160 20.97 29.51 10.90
CA SER A 160 20.21 29.93 12.09
C SER A 160 19.73 31.36 11.89
N PHE A 161 18.81 31.84 12.72
CA PHE A 161 18.44 33.25 12.69
C PHE A 161 18.15 33.77 14.10
N GLN A 162 18.30 35.08 14.29
CA GLN A 162 17.93 35.76 15.52
C GLN A 162 16.73 36.68 15.25
N TYR A 163 15.74 36.63 16.13
CA TYR A 163 14.60 37.54 16.11
C TYR A 163 14.58 38.38 17.38
N SER A 164 14.68 39.69 17.23
CA SER A 164 14.69 40.64 18.33
C SER A 164 13.27 41.04 18.76
N ILE A 165 13.12 41.43 20.02
CA ILE A 165 11.88 41.99 20.58
C ILE A 165 11.38 43.24 19.83
N HIS A 166 12.26 43.91 19.07
CA HIS A 166 11.91 45.07 18.23
C HIS A 166 11.53 44.68 16.80
N ASN A 167 11.06 43.45 16.57
CA ASN A 167 10.69 42.92 15.24
C ASN A 167 11.81 43.00 14.20
N ARG A 168 13.05 42.75 14.62
CA ARG A 168 14.21 42.70 13.71
C ARG A 168 14.67 41.26 13.52
N CYS A 169 14.84 40.86 12.27
CA CYS A 169 15.29 39.54 11.85
C CYS A 169 16.74 39.59 11.37
N TYR A 170 17.56 38.67 11.84
CA TYR A 170 18.97 38.54 11.46
C TYR A 170 19.24 37.10 11.04
N LEU A 171 19.53 36.88 9.75
CA LEU A 171 19.85 35.55 9.22
C LEU A 171 21.33 35.26 9.42
N ILE A 172 21.68 34.06 9.88
CA ILE A 172 23.04 33.69 10.30
C ILE A 172 23.51 32.46 9.52
N SER A 173 24.77 32.48 9.06
CA SER A 173 25.34 31.48 8.14
C SER A 173 25.80 30.18 8.81
N LYS A 174 25.86 30.17 10.14
CA LYS A 174 26.28 29.02 10.96
C LYS A 174 25.26 28.73 12.06
N ILE A 175 25.30 27.50 12.58
CA ILE A 175 24.70 27.18 13.88
C ILE A 175 25.78 27.45 14.91
N CYS A 176 25.50 28.34 15.85
CA CYS A 176 26.47 28.70 16.87
C CYS A 176 26.50 27.61 17.94
N SER A 177 27.69 27.25 18.42
CA SER A 177 27.78 26.27 19.51
C SER A 177 27.18 26.85 20.79
N ASP A 178 26.81 25.99 21.74
CA ASP A 178 26.26 26.45 23.02
C ASP A 178 27.25 27.30 23.83
N GLU A 179 28.55 27.12 23.60
CA GLU A 179 29.62 27.95 24.17
C GLU A 179 29.72 29.34 23.49
N GLU A 180 29.36 29.44 22.21
CA GLU A 180 29.36 30.72 21.47
C GLU A 180 28.11 31.56 21.79
N LYS A 181 26.98 30.93 22.13
CA LYS A 181 25.70 31.60 22.42
C LYS A 181 25.81 32.45 23.69
N LYS A 182 25.67 33.77 23.55
CA LYS A 182 25.67 34.70 24.68
C LYS A 182 24.25 35.07 25.10
N PRO A 183 23.93 35.10 26.41
CA PRO A 183 22.63 35.52 26.88
C PRO A 183 22.37 36.98 26.52
N THR A 184 21.16 37.28 26.04
CA THR A 184 20.70 38.65 25.80
C THR A 184 19.19 38.76 26.04
N PRO A 185 18.72 39.81 26.73
CA PRO A 185 17.29 40.05 26.88
C PRO A 185 16.63 40.60 25.60
N MET A 186 17.42 40.94 24.58
CA MET A 186 16.95 41.70 23.40
C MET A 186 16.56 40.82 22.19
N GLY A 187 16.77 39.51 22.24
CA GLY A 187 16.40 38.64 21.13
C GLY A 187 16.54 37.14 21.40
N ASN A 188 15.87 36.37 20.56
CA ASN A 188 15.84 34.90 20.63
C ASN A 188 16.53 34.32 19.40
N MET A 189 17.31 33.27 19.58
CA MET A 189 17.95 32.54 18.49
C MET A 189 17.10 31.34 18.07
N TYR A 190 17.15 31.00 16.79
CA TYR A 190 16.46 29.88 16.17
C TYR A 190 17.47 29.10 15.31
N ASP A 191 17.93 27.97 15.82
CA ASP A 191 18.91 27.11 15.15
C ASP A 191 18.22 26.12 14.21
N ARG A 192 18.67 26.02 12.96
CA ARG A 192 18.11 25.05 12.02
C ARG A 192 18.43 23.66 12.49
N ILE A 193 17.41 22.82 12.62
CA ILE A 193 17.58 21.43 13.01
C ILE A 193 18.38 20.75 11.87
N GLN A 194 19.65 20.41 12.11
CA GLN A 194 20.47 19.71 11.11
C GLN A 194 19.82 18.35 10.80
N ASP A 195 19.82 17.95 9.52
CA ASP A 195 19.29 16.65 9.06
C ASP A 195 20.14 15.43 9.50
N GLU A 196 20.99 15.59 10.51
CA GLU A 196 21.57 14.49 11.25
C GLU A 196 20.95 14.48 12.66
N ALA A 197 20.14 13.45 12.91
CA ALA A 197 19.35 13.19 14.13
C ALA A 197 18.03 13.98 14.29
N LYS A 198 17.11 13.84 13.32
CA LYS A 198 15.67 13.90 13.62
C LYS A 198 15.12 12.47 13.76
N PRO A 199 14.49 12.09 14.89
CA PRO A 199 13.67 10.89 14.93
C PRO A 199 12.59 11.07 13.87
N GLN A 200 12.50 10.11 12.96
CA GLN A 200 11.49 10.10 11.91
C GLN A 200 10.12 10.42 12.54
N ALA A 201 9.52 11.54 12.13
CA ALA A 201 8.09 11.72 12.32
C ALA A 201 7.44 10.53 11.61
N SER A 202 6.90 9.59 12.40
CA SER A 202 6.22 8.42 11.88
C SER A 202 5.12 8.90 10.95
N ALA A 203 5.21 8.55 9.66
CA ALA A 203 4.07 8.55 8.77
C ALA A 203 2.96 7.72 9.44
N GLY A 204 1.99 8.40 10.07
CA GLY A 204 1.00 7.77 10.94
C GLY A 204 0.60 8.53 12.21
N CYS A 205 1.24 9.66 12.56
CA CYS A 205 0.80 10.44 13.72
C CYS A 205 -0.47 11.28 13.44
N GLY A 206 -1.53 10.91 14.14
CA GLY A 206 -2.85 11.54 14.23
C GLY A 206 -3.68 10.73 15.22
N LEU A 207 -5.01 10.89 15.26
CA LEU A 207 -5.86 10.02 16.10
C LEU A 207 -5.64 8.52 15.88
N SER A 208 -5.17 8.12 14.68
CA SER A 208 -4.80 6.74 14.35
C SER A 208 -3.66 6.14 15.18
N ALA A 209 -2.85 6.96 15.83
CA ALA A 209 -1.74 6.52 16.69
C ALA A 209 -2.17 6.28 18.15
N PHE A 210 -3.44 6.49 18.48
CA PHE A 210 -3.95 6.42 19.84
C PHE A 210 -5.21 5.54 19.92
N GLN A 211 -5.30 4.75 20.98
CA GLN A 211 -6.49 3.98 21.33
C GLN A 211 -7.46 4.88 22.11
N HIS A 212 -8.67 5.04 21.58
CA HIS A 212 -9.72 5.82 22.21
C HIS A 212 -10.40 5.04 23.35
N VAL A 213 -10.42 5.63 24.54
CA VAL A 213 -11.10 5.11 25.73
C VAL A 213 -12.15 6.15 26.17
N PRO A 214 -13.43 5.92 25.83
CA PRO A 214 -14.47 6.93 26.04
C PRO A 214 -14.75 7.15 27.54
N GLN A 215 -15.16 8.37 27.89
CA GLN A 215 -15.69 8.74 29.22
C GLN A 215 -14.77 8.37 30.40
N THR A 216 -13.46 8.53 30.23
CA THR A 216 -12.48 8.22 31.28
C THR A 216 -11.45 9.33 31.42
N HIS A 217 -10.85 9.43 32.60
CA HIS A 217 -9.71 10.30 32.88
C HIS A 217 -8.68 9.60 33.75
N CYS A 218 -7.43 10.03 33.62
CA CYS A 218 -6.37 9.67 34.56
C CYS A 218 -6.38 10.62 35.76
N PRO A 219 -6.60 10.12 36.99
CA PRO A 219 -6.48 10.92 38.19
C PRO A 219 -5.01 11.26 38.50
N GLY A 220 -4.75 12.49 38.95
CA GLY A 220 -3.44 12.97 39.38
C GLY A 220 -2.81 14.00 38.44
N TYR A 221 -2.75 15.26 38.89
CA TYR A 221 -2.16 16.39 38.16
C TYR A 221 -0.65 16.28 37.96
N GLU A 222 0.03 15.39 38.69
CA GLU A 222 1.49 15.17 38.60
C GLU A 222 1.94 14.55 37.27
N ASN A 223 1.02 13.90 36.53
CA ASN A 223 1.33 13.27 35.25
C ASN A 223 1.07 14.19 34.05
N LEU A 224 0.67 15.44 34.29
CA LEU A 224 0.37 16.41 33.25
C LEU A 224 1.67 16.97 32.66
N VAL A 225 1.88 16.74 31.38
CA VAL A 225 3.04 17.23 30.63
C VAL A 225 2.82 18.65 30.13
N ASP A 226 1.65 18.90 29.53
CA ASP A 226 1.35 20.17 28.88
C ASP A 226 -0.17 20.33 28.65
N ARG A 227 -0.62 21.58 28.43
CA ARG A 227 -2.02 21.94 28.13
C ARG A 227 -2.11 22.81 26.88
N PRO A 228 -1.90 22.24 25.69
CA PRO A 228 -1.93 23.00 24.45
C PRO A 228 -3.37 23.45 24.12
N GLN A 229 -3.50 24.69 23.66
CA GLN A 229 -4.78 25.27 23.24
C GLN A 229 -5.12 24.82 21.81
N VAL A 230 -5.78 23.67 21.69
CA VAL A 230 -6.10 23.04 20.41
C VAL A 230 -7.60 22.74 20.31
N GLY A 231 -8.20 23.08 19.16
CA GLY A 231 -9.65 22.99 18.96
C GLY A 231 -10.18 21.62 18.52
N SER A 232 -9.34 20.57 18.52
CA SER A 232 -9.78 19.21 18.16
C SER A 232 -8.92 18.13 18.82
N ALA A 233 -9.51 16.94 18.98
CA ALA A 233 -8.79 15.76 19.47
C ALA A 233 -7.63 15.34 18.54
N ASP A 234 -7.74 15.56 17.23
CA ASP A 234 -6.65 15.28 16.27
C ASP A 234 -5.47 16.25 16.41
N ALA A 235 -5.76 17.54 16.66
CA ALA A 235 -4.72 18.51 16.99
C ALA A 235 -4.06 18.19 18.34
N CYS A 236 -4.82 17.68 19.31
CA CYS A 236 -4.30 17.20 20.60
C CYS A 236 -3.42 15.94 20.43
N ALA A 237 -3.81 15.00 19.56
CA ALA A 237 -2.99 13.84 19.20
C ALA A 237 -1.66 14.22 18.56
N LYS A 238 -1.67 15.20 17.64
CA LYS A 238 -0.46 15.75 17.02
C LYS A 238 0.44 16.43 18.05
N ALA A 239 -0.13 17.22 18.96
CA ALA A 239 0.62 17.83 20.07
C ALA A 239 1.26 16.76 20.97
N CYS A 240 0.55 15.68 21.28
CA CYS A 240 1.10 14.56 22.03
C CYS A 240 2.23 13.83 21.29
N CYS A 241 2.10 13.57 19.98
CA CYS A 241 3.18 12.93 19.23
C CYS A 241 4.46 13.76 19.18
N ASN A 242 4.31 15.10 19.08
CA ASN A 242 5.42 16.03 19.01
C ASN A 242 6.07 16.28 20.38
N ASN A 243 5.42 15.86 21.46
CA ASN A 243 5.95 15.94 22.81
C ASN A 243 6.49 14.57 23.25
N PRO A 244 7.82 14.40 23.37
CA PRO A 244 8.43 13.10 23.69
C PRO A 244 8.06 12.58 25.09
N ALA A 245 7.69 13.48 26.01
CA ALA A 245 7.22 13.11 27.33
C ALA A 245 5.76 12.61 27.31
N CYS A 246 4.98 12.89 26.24
CA CYS A 246 3.58 12.51 26.15
C CYS A 246 3.40 11.05 25.69
N LYS A 247 2.73 10.26 26.53
CA LYS A 247 2.38 8.85 26.27
C LYS A 247 0.87 8.63 26.15
N SER A 248 0.05 9.55 26.62
CA SER A 248 -1.39 9.53 26.42
C SER A 248 -1.92 10.96 26.52
N PHE A 249 -3.17 11.21 26.12
CA PHE A 249 -3.77 12.53 26.30
C PHE A 249 -5.26 12.43 26.62
N GLN A 250 -5.80 13.45 27.28
CA GLN A 250 -7.22 13.61 27.52
C GLN A 250 -7.75 14.78 26.70
N TYR A 251 -8.90 14.59 26.04
CA TYR A 251 -9.62 15.66 25.37
C TYR A 251 -11.02 15.82 26.00
N SER A 252 -11.25 17.01 26.55
CA SER A 252 -12.51 17.36 27.22
C SER A 252 -13.56 17.87 26.23
N ILE A 253 -14.84 17.71 26.59
CA ILE A 253 -15.99 18.28 25.86
C ILE A 253 -15.94 19.81 25.72
N HIS A 254 -15.17 20.50 26.56
CA HIS A 254 -14.96 21.95 26.50
C HIS A 254 -13.75 22.36 25.64
N ASN A 255 -13.34 21.52 24.67
CA ASN A 255 -12.19 21.75 23.80
C ASN A 255 -10.86 21.98 24.54
N ARG A 256 -10.66 21.26 25.66
CA ARG A 256 -9.40 21.32 26.42
C ARG A 256 -8.60 20.03 26.22
N CYS A 257 -7.33 20.21 25.87
CA CYS A 257 -6.35 19.14 25.67
C CYS A 257 -5.39 19.05 26.86
N TYR A 258 -5.16 17.84 27.35
CA TYR A 258 -4.25 17.56 28.46
C TYR A 258 -3.29 16.44 28.03
N LEU A 259 -2.00 16.76 27.90
CA LEU A 259 -0.97 15.78 27.56
C LEU A 259 -0.50 15.08 28.83
N ILE A 260 -0.38 13.75 28.80
CA ILE A 260 -0.13 12.93 29.99
C ILE A 260 1.13 12.07 29.78
N SER A 261 1.99 12.00 30.80
CA SER A 261 3.34 11.42 30.73
C SER A 261 3.41 9.90 30.81
N LYS A 262 2.29 9.27 31.19
CA LYS A 262 2.13 7.82 31.33
C LYS A 262 0.92 7.30 30.54
N ILE A 263 0.90 6.00 30.29
CA ILE A 263 -0.33 5.30 29.92
C ILE A 263 -0.90 4.79 31.22
N CYS A 264 -2.11 5.22 31.59
CA CYS A 264 -2.73 4.78 32.84
C CYS A 264 -3.25 3.36 32.67
N SER A 265 -3.15 2.55 33.71
CA SER A 265 -3.77 1.22 33.70
C SER A 265 -5.30 1.34 33.71
N ASP A 266 -5.99 0.27 33.33
CA ASP A 266 -7.45 0.25 33.32
C ASP A 266 -8.03 0.39 34.74
N GLU A 267 -7.27 0.02 35.77
CA GLU A 267 -7.62 0.22 37.19
C GLU A 267 -7.44 1.68 37.64
N GLU A 268 -6.51 2.43 37.04
CA GLU A 268 -6.27 3.84 37.35
C GLU A 268 -7.28 4.78 36.67
N LYS A 269 -7.83 4.38 35.51
CA LYS A 269 -8.77 5.20 34.72
C LYS A 269 -10.11 5.32 35.46
N LYS A 270 -10.47 6.54 35.87
CA LYS A 270 -11.75 6.82 36.52
C LYS A 270 -12.80 7.29 35.51
N PRO A 271 -14.07 6.84 35.60
CA PRO A 271 -15.15 7.33 34.75
C PRO A 271 -15.31 8.84 34.88
N THR A 272 -15.49 9.54 33.78
CA THR A 272 -15.90 10.95 33.79
C THR A 272 -16.79 11.29 32.59
N PRO A 273 -17.88 12.03 32.79
CA PRO A 273 -18.68 12.55 31.69
C PRO A 273 -18.00 13.72 30.95
N MET A 274 -16.88 14.25 31.47
CA MET A 274 -16.29 15.51 31.01
C MET A 274 -15.15 15.36 29.99
N GLY A 275 -14.72 14.14 29.65
CA GLY A 275 -13.65 13.95 28.67
C GLY A 275 -13.38 12.50 28.28
N ASN A 276 -12.65 12.35 27.17
CA ASN A 276 -12.22 11.07 26.62
C ASN A 276 -10.70 10.93 26.73
N MET A 277 -10.25 9.73 27.04
CA MET A 277 -8.83 9.40 27.14
C MET A 277 -8.33 8.75 25.85
N TYR A 278 -7.08 9.02 25.49
CA TYR A 278 -6.43 8.52 24.28
C TYR A 278 -5.04 7.99 24.62
N ASP A 279 -4.89 6.67 24.63
CA ASP A 279 -3.63 6.01 24.99
C ASP A 279 -2.78 5.79 23.75
N ARG A 280 -1.49 6.16 23.78
CA ARG A 280 -0.60 5.95 22.63
C ARG A 280 -0.45 4.45 22.41
N ILE A 281 -0.75 4.00 21.19
CA ILE A 281 -0.51 2.63 20.78
C ILE A 281 1.01 2.46 20.82
N GLN A 282 1.54 1.72 21.80
CA GLN A 282 2.99 1.61 21.97
C GLN A 282 3.64 1.09 20.69
N ALA A 283 4.35 1.99 20.00
CA ALA A 283 5.21 1.65 18.89
C ALA A 283 6.46 0.96 19.44
N GLY A 284 6.55 -0.36 19.27
CA GLY A 284 7.86 -1.01 19.19
C GLY A 284 8.67 -0.38 18.04
N PRO A 285 10.01 -0.35 18.13
CA PRO A 285 10.86 0.46 17.26
C PRO A 285 10.59 0.18 15.77
N SER A 286 10.11 1.19 15.05
CA SER A 286 9.77 1.14 13.63
C SER A 286 11.00 1.36 12.75
N GLY A 287 11.96 0.46 12.88
CA GLY A 287 13.06 0.29 11.93
C GLY A 287 13.23 -1.20 11.64
N PRO A 288 13.65 -1.60 10.43
CA PRO A 288 13.91 -3.00 10.14
C PRO A 288 15.03 -3.51 11.06
N ARG A 289 14.77 -4.57 11.83
CA ARG A 289 15.74 -5.19 12.74
C ARG A 289 16.74 -5.98 11.90
N ARG A 290 18.04 -5.83 12.16
CA ARG A 290 19.13 -6.43 11.39
C ARG A 290 20.03 -7.28 12.29
N VAL A 291 20.43 -8.44 11.81
CA VAL A 291 21.48 -9.28 12.42
C VAL A 291 22.38 -9.85 11.34
N CYS A 292 23.67 -10.02 11.63
CA CYS A 292 24.61 -10.56 10.67
C CYS A 292 24.46 -12.08 10.50
N GLU A 293 25.02 -12.64 9.42
CA GLU A 293 25.09 -14.09 9.24
C GLU A 293 25.73 -14.77 10.48
N HIS A 294 25.20 -15.94 10.85
CA HIS A 294 25.51 -16.70 12.08
C HIS A 294 24.95 -16.14 13.40
N GLN A 295 24.34 -14.95 13.40
CA GLN A 295 23.66 -14.42 14.59
C GLN A 295 22.19 -14.82 14.65
N ARG A 296 21.55 -14.61 15.81
CA ARG A 296 20.13 -14.85 16.01
C ARG A 296 19.35 -13.55 16.16
N LEU A 297 18.29 -13.40 15.38
CA LEU A 297 17.32 -12.33 15.53
C LEU A 297 16.28 -12.72 16.58
N SER A 298 16.03 -11.85 17.55
CA SER A 298 14.93 -11.96 18.50
C SER A 298 13.92 -10.83 18.26
N ILE A 299 12.62 -11.18 18.22
CA ILE A 299 11.48 -10.25 18.07
C ILE A 299 10.50 -10.55 19.20
N SER A 300 10.04 -9.53 19.92
CA SER A 300 9.09 -9.65 21.02
C SER A 300 8.06 -8.53 20.97
N CYS A 301 6.79 -8.88 21.18
CA CYS A 301 5.68 -7.93 21.31
C CYS A 301 5.21 -7.82 22.76
N PRO A 302 4.62 -6.68 23.16
CA PRO A 302 4.00 -6.51 24.48
C PRO A 302 2.88 -7.53 24.76
N ALA A 303 2.54 -7.72 26.03
CA ALA A 303 1.48 -8.64 26.45
C ALA A 303 0.14 -8.32 25.73
N GLY A 304 -0.56 -9.37 25.29
CA GLY A 304 -1.81 -9.22 24.53
C GLY A 304 -1.62 -8.87 23.04
N GLN A 305 -0.38 -8.80 22.54
CA GLN A 305 -0.08 -8.54 21.13
C GLN A 305 0.70 -9.69 20.48
N GLN A 306 0.53 -9.83 19.17
CA GLN A 306 1.20 -10.83 18.34
C GLN A 306 2.03 -10.15 17.23
N ILE A 307 3.13 -10.80 16.86
CA ILE A 307 4.05 -10.36 15.81
C ILE A 307 3.37 -10.50 14.44
N ASN A 308 3.39 -9.42 13.66
CA ASN A 308 2.98 -9.36 12.27
C ASN A 308 4.16 -8.96 11.38
N ILE A 309 4.61 -9.86 10.51
CA ILE A 309 5.79 -9.64 9.66
C ILE A 309 5.39 -8.88 8.38
N VAL A 310 5.90 -7.65 8.26
CA VAL A 310 5.68 -6.76 7.12
C VAL A 310 6.61 -7.13 5.96
N SER A 311 7.91 -7.23 6.23
CA SER A 311 8.93 -7.60 5.22
C SER A 311 10.10 -8.34 5.86
N ALA A 312 10.82 -9.12 5.06
CA ALA A 312 12.06 -9.75 5.49
C ALA A 312 13.00 -10.01 4.31
N LEU A 313 14.31 -9.94 4.58
CA LEU A 313 15.38 -10.12 3.62
C LEU A 313 16.55 -10.84 4.28
N TYR A 314 16.98 -11.96 3.71
CA TYR A 314 18.26 -12.58 3.99
C TYR A 314 19.15 -12.45 2.76
N GLY A 315 20.32 -11.83 2.92
CA GLY A 315 21.22 -11.53 1.81
C GLY A 315 22.09 -10.30 2.09
N ARG A 316 22.35 -9.49 1.06
CA ARG A 316 23.08 -8.24 1.16
C ARG A 316 22.62 -7.26 0.09
N THR A 317 22.18 -6.07 0.52
CA THR A 317 21.77 -4.96 -0.35
C THR A 317 22.65 -3.71 -0.21
N THR A 318 23.50 -3.66 0.83
CA THR A 318 24.42 -2.54 1.07
C THR A 318 25.74 -3.02 1.70
N ARG A 319 26.80 -2.21 1.56
CA ARG A 319 28.10 -2.42 2.21
C ARG A 319 28.13 -1.95 3.67
N ALA A 320 27.23 -1.04 4.06
CA ALA A 320 27.24 -0.42 5.39
C ALA A 320 26.76 -1.35 6.51
N VAL A 321 25.92 -2.34 6.20
CA VAL A 321 25.35 -3.26 7.19
C VAL A 321 26.20 -4.52 7.27
N CYS A 322 26.65 -4.88 8.47
CA CYS A 322 27.55 -6.02 8.71
C CYS A 322 28.78 -6.00 7.78
N PRO A 323 29.68 -5.00 7.92
CA PRO A 323 30.84 -4.83 7.04
C PRO A 323 31.91 -5.89 7.23
N SER A 324 31.84 -6.68 8.30
CA SER A 324 32.78 -7.71 8.69
C SER A 324 32.61 -9.00 7.88
N GLY A 325 33.12 -9.03 6.66
CA GLY A 325 33.21 -10.25 5.85
C GLY A 325 33.44 -9.94 4.36
N PRO A 326 33.73 -10.97 3.54
CA PRO A 326 33.90 -10.77 2.10
C PRO A 326 32.58 -10.28 1.47
N ILE A 327 32.64 -9.16 0.74
CA ILE A 327 31.49 -8.58 0.01
C ILE A 327 31.79 -8.64 -1.48
N ARG A 328 31.28 -9.67 -2.18
CA ARG A 328 31.45 -9.80 -3.63
C ARG A 328 30.31 -9.14 -4.42
N THR A 329 29.12 -9.04 -3.82
CA THR A 329 27.96 -8.38 -4.43
C THR A 329 27.05 -7.72 -3.38
N THR A 330 26.35 -6.66 -3.78
CA THR A 330 25.25 -6.03 -3.04
C THR A 330 23.89 -6.27 -3.69
N ASN A 331 23.82 -7.12 -4.72
CA ASN A 331 22.57 -7.54 -5.35
C ASN A 331 22.19 -8.95 -4.89
N CYS A 332 22.21 -9.17 -3.58
CA CYS A 332 21.98 -10.49 -2.99
C CYS A 332 20.71 -10.52 -2.16
N ARG A 333 19.70 -11.29 -2.60
CA ARG A 333 18.41 -11.41 -1.92
C ARG A 333 17.90 -12.85 -2.04
N SER A 334 17.63 -13.51 -0.92
CA SER A 334 16.93 -14.80 -0.93
C SER A 334 15.44 -14.60 -1.16
N SER A 335 14.88 -15.28 -2.17
CA SER A 335 13.45 -15.27 -2.50
C SER A 335 12.57 -15.90 -1.41
N THR A 336 13.15 -16.74 -0.55
CA THR A 336 12.41 -17.45 0.50
C THR A 336 12.38 -16.72 1.85
N SER A 337 13.11 -15.60 1.97
CA SER A 337 13.30 -14.84 3.21
C SER A 337 11.98 -14.55 3.93
N LEU A 338 11.02 -13.91 3.24
CA LEU A 338 9.73 -13.52 3.82
C LEU A 338 8.88 -14.71 4.27
N ALA A 339 8.83 -15.77 3.45
CA ALA A 339 8.05 -16.97 3.76
C ALA A 339 8.61 -17.69 5.00
N ARG A 340 9.93 -17.82 5.11
CA ARG A 340 10.60 -18.46 6.25
C ARG A 340 10.41 -17.65 7.54
N VAL A 341 10.54 -16.33 7.47
CA VAL A 341 10.32 -15.46 8.64
C VAL A 341 8.87 -15.48 9.09
N ARG A 342 7.90 -15.44 8.17
CA ARG A 342 6.47 -15.57 8.51
C ARG A 342 6.14 -16.91 9.15
N ALA A 343 6.62 -18.02 8.56
CA ALA A 343 6.39 -19.35 9.10
C ALA A 343 6.89 -19.51 10.55
N SER A 344 7.99 -18.84 10.89
CA SER A 344 8.57 -18.96 12.23
C SER A 344 8.03 -17.95 13.24
N CYS A 345 7.70 -16.72 12.83
CA CYS A 345 7.41 -15.62 13.75
C CYS A 345 5.97 -15.08 13.71
N GLN A 346 5.20 -15.31 12.64
CA GLN A 346 3.86 -14.73 12.51
C GLN A 346 2.93 -15.24 13.62
N GLY A 347 2.18 -14.34 14.26
CA GLY A 347 1.17 -14.69 15.26
C GLY A 347 1.72 -15.06 16.64
N LYS A 348 3.04 -15.04 16.83
CA LYS A 348 3.67 -15.31 18.14
C LYS A 348 3.86 -14.03 18.94
N SER A 349 3.90 -14.12 20.27
CA SER A 349 4.30 -13.00 21.13
C SER A 349 5.81 -12.78 21.11
N THR A 350 6.59 -13.86 20.97
CA THR A 350 8.06 -13.84 20.87
C THR A 350 8.55 -14.80 19.78
N CYS A 351 9.63 -14.44 19.09
CA CYS A 351 10.25 -15.26 18.05
C CYS A 351 11.77 -15.11 18.08
N SER A 352 12.50 -16.23 17.93
CA SER A 352 13.95 -16.25 17.75
C SER A 352 14.35 -17.08 16.53
N MET A 353 15.17 -16.53 15.63
CA MET A 353 15.62 -17.22 14.42
C MET A 353 17.10 -16.98 14.12
N ALA A 354 17.78 -17.98 13.59
CA ALA A 354 19.17 -17.87 13.14
C ALA A 354 19.27 -17.32 11.71
N ALA A 355 20.10 -16.31 11.50
CA ALA A 355 20.46 -15.77 10.19
C ALA A 355 21.52 -16.67 9.55
N SER A 356 21.11 -17.80 8.96
CA SER A 356 22.04 -18.81 8.42
C SER A 356 21.55 -19.44 7.12
N ASN A 357 22.50 -19.96 6.35
CA ASN A 357 22.24 -20.67 5.10
C ASN A 357 21.37 -21.92 5.30
N GLY A 358 21.43 -22.55 6.49
CA GLY A 358 20.56 -23.69 6.83
C GLY A 358 19.08 -23.32 6.95
N VAL A 359 18.75 -22.05 7.21
CA VAL A 359 17.36 -21.57 7.35
C VAL A 359 16.83 -20.98 6.06
N PHE A 360 17.67 -20.21 5.34
CA PHE A 360 17.25 -19.39 4.21
C PHE A 360 17.82 -19.81 2.85
N GLY A 361 18.68 -20.84 2.81
CA GLY A 361 19.55 -21.12 1.68
C GLY A 361 20.68 -20.09 1.54
N ASP A 362 21.64 -20.35 0.64
CA ASP A 362 22.68 -19.37 0.30
C ASP A 362 22.35 -18.67 -1.03
N PRO A 363 21.80 -17.43 -1.01
CA PRO A 363 21.46 -16.67 -2.20
C PRO A 363 22.67 -16.10 -2.96
N CYS A 364 23.85 -16.04 -2.33
CA CYS A 364 25.05 -15.46 -2.94
C CYS A 364 26.33 -16.02 -2.30
N VAL A 365 26.78 -17.15 -2.83
CA VAL A 365 27.97 -17.87 -2.33
C VAL A 365 29.20 -16.95 -2.30
N GLY A 366 29.89 -16.92 -1.16
CA GLY A 366 31.08 -16.11 -0.95
C GLY A 366 30.83 -14.63 -0.64
N THR A 367 29.58 -14.21 -0.47
CA THR A 367 29.23 -12.91 0.12
C THR A 367 28.69 -13.11 1.52
N TYR A 368 29.24 -12.36 2.48
CA TYR A 368 28.76 -12.36 3.87
C TYR A 368 27.38 -11.71 3.95
N LYS A 369 26.38 -12.33 4.58
CA LYS A 369 24.99 -11.87 4.52
C LYS A 369 24.51 -11.26 5.85
N TYR A 370 23.31 -10.71 5.84
CA TYR A 370 22.56 -10.31 7.02
C TYR A 370 21.07 -10.61 6.83
N LEU A 371 20.38 -10.83 7.95
CA LEU A 371 18.93 -10.92 8.02
C LEU A 371 18.37 -9.57 8.45
N GLU A 372 17.46 -9.02 7.65
CA GLU A 372 16.70 -7.81 7.91
C GLU A 372 15.20 -8.17 8.01
N VAL A 373 14.52 -7.78 9.09
CA VAL A 373 13.08 -8.07 9.29
C VAL A 373 12.35 -6.82 9.77
N SER A 374 11.27 -6.45 9.08
CA SER A 374 10.32 -5.45 9.50
C SER A 374 9.05 -6.12 10.04
N SER A 375 8.64 -5.77 11.24
CA SER A 375 7.47 -6.35 11.92
C SER A 375 6.69 -5.31 12.70
N THR A 376 5.37 -5.45 12.76
CA THR A 376 4.46 -4.68 13.63
C THR A 376 3.89 -5.61 14.69
N CYS A 377 3.46 -5.06 15.83
CA CYS A 377 2.68 -5.81 16.82
C CYS A 377 1.20 -5.46 16.64
N ILE A 378 0.34 -6.47 16.59
CA ILE A 378 -1.12 -6.31 16.47
C ILE A 378 -1.79 -6.98 17.66
N LEU A 379 -2.95 -6.47 18.09
CA LEU A 379 -3.71 -7.09 19.17
C LEU A 379 -4.00 -8.56 18.83
N ALA A 380 -3.73 -9.44 19.78
CA ALA A 380 -4.09 -10.84 19.67
C ALA A 380 -5.63 -10.95 19.61
N PRO A 381 -6.21 -11.78 18.73
CA PRO A 381 -7.62 -12.14 18.84
C PRO A 381 -7.90 -12.68 20.25
N PRO A 382 -9.09 -12.41 20.84
CA PRO A 382 -9.41 -12.90 22.18
C PRO A 382 -9.21 -14.42 22.23
N ALA A 383 -8.39 -14.87 23.18
CA ALA A 383 -8.10 -16.27 23.37
C ALA A 383 -9.41 -16.99 23.71
N VAL A 384 -9.85 -17.89 22.83
CA VAL A 384 -10.83 -18.91 23.21
C VAL A 384 -10.15 -19.73 24.33
N PRO A 385 -10.78 -19.91 25.50
CA PRO A 385 -10.22 -20.76 26.54
C PRO A 385 -10.05 -22.16 25.96
N GLN A 386 -8.78 -22.55 25.80
CA GLN A 386 -8.42 -23.92 25.51
C GLN A 386 -8.72 -24.70 26.78
N GLY A 387 -9.72 -25.58 26.71
CA GLY A 387 -10.01 -26.53 27.78
C GLY A 387 -8.77 -27.36 28.13
N PRO A 388 -8.68 -27.87 29.37
CA PRO A 388 -7.47 -28.49 29.90
C PRO A 388 -6.98 -29.65 29.02
N ALA A 389 -5.66 -29.67 28.84
CA ALA A 389 -4.92 -30.66 28.07
C ALA A 389 -5.17 -32.08 28.59
N VAL A 390 -5.73 -32.94 27.74
CA VAL A 390 -5.62 -34.39 27.88
C VAL A 390 -4.41 -34.84 27.07
N ALA A 391 -3.47 -35.50 27.73
CA ALA A 391 -2.28 -36.11 27.12
C ALA A 391 -2.65 -37.08 25.98
N PRO A 392 -1.79 -37.29 24.98
CA PRO A 392 -2.19 -37.91 23.72
C PRO A 392 -2.28 -39.44 23.84
N PRO A 393 -3.33 -40.09 23.33
CA PRO A 393 -3.18 -41.45 22.85
C PRO A 393 -2.58 -41.39 21.44
N ALA A 394 -1.53 -42.18 21.23
CA ALA A 394 -0.93 -42.42 19.93
C ALA A 394 -1.99 -42.97 18.95
N SER A 395 -2.40 -42.18 17.95
CA SER A 395 -2.71 -42.63 16.59
C SER A 395 -3.37 -41.52 15.74
N ARG A 396 -2.98 -41.51 14.46
CA ARG A 396 -3.59 -40.81 13.31
C ARG A 396 -3.21 -39.34 13.11
N ALA A 397 -2.20 -39.14 12.25
CA ALA A 397 -2.04 -37.90 11.50
C ALA A 397 -3.29 -37.65 10.60
N PRO A 398 -3.88 -36.44 10.63
CA PRO A 398 -4.89 -36.04 9.65
C PRO A 398 -4.18 -35.79 8.31
N GLY A 399 -4.51 -36.59 7.29
CA GLY A 399 -4.04 -36.38 5.92
C GLY A 399 -3.50 -37.59 5.16
N CYS A 400 -3.51 -38.80 5.74
CA CYS A 400 -3.11 -39.99 4.99
C CYS A 400 -4.27 -40.63 4.21
N GLY A 401 -4.08 -40.76 2.89
CA GLY A 401 -4.84 -41.59 1.95
C GLY A 401 -4.14 -41.56 0.59
N LEU A 402 -4.75 -42.11 -0.48
CA LEU A 402 -4.16 -42.04 -1.84
C LEU A 402 -3.71 -40.64 -2.26
N SER A 403 -4.38 -39.59 -1.76
CA SER A 403 -4.06 -38.19 -2.05
C SER A 403 -2.72 -37.69 -1.51
N ALA A 404 -2.02 -38.49 -0.69
CA ALA A 404 -0.66 -38.23 -0.24
C ALA A 404 0.41 -38.81 -1.19
N PHE A 405 -0.02 -39.48 -2.27
CA PHE A 405 0.86 -40.20 -3.18
C PHE A 405 0.59 -39.80 -4.65
N ARG A 406 1.66 -39.61 -5.42
CA ARG A 406 1.63 -39.43 -6.87
C ARG A 406 1.49 -40.78 -7.55
N HIS A 407 0.45 -40.96 -8.35
CA HIS A 407 0.22 -42.19 -9.12
C HIS A 407 1.14 -42.25 -10.34
N VAL A 408 1.86 -43.37 -10.48
CA VAL A 408 2.71 -43.69 -11.63
C VAL A 408 2.19 -45.00 -12.25
N PRO A 409 1.40 -44.91 -13.34
CA PRO A 409 0.72 -46.07 -13.90
C PRO A 409 1.70 -47.07 -14.52
N ARG A 410 1.37 -48.36 -14.44
CA ARG A 410 2.06 -49.47 -15.13
C ARG A 410 3.57 -49.53 -14.88
N THR A 411 4.00 -49.22 -13.67
CA THR A 411 5.42 -49.27 -13.29
C THR A 411 5.62 -50.04 -11.98
N HIS A 412 6.81 -50.61 -11.83
CA HIS A 412 7.32 -51.20 -10.59
C HIS A 412 8.70 -50.65 -10.30
N CYS A 413 9.07 -50.62 -9.02
CA CYS A 413 10.43 -50.29 -8.65
C CYS A 413 11.34 -51.51 -8.83
N SER A 414 12.39 -51.37 -9.63
CA SER A 414 13.41 -52.42 -9.76
C SER A 414 14.40 -52.37 -8.60
N GLY A 415 14.63 -53.52 -7.97
CA GLY A 415 15.54 -53.67 -6.83
C GLY A 415 14.84 -54.24 -5.59
N ARG A 416 15.12 -55.50 -5.24
CA ARG A 416 14.48 -56.19 -4.10
C ARG A 416 14.88 -55.66 -2.72
N LYS A 417 15.90 -54.79 -2.62
CA LYS A 417 16.48 -54.35 -1.34
C LYS A 417 15.67 -53.27 -0.61
N ASN A 418 14.61 -52.73 -1.23
CA ASN A 418 13.82 -51.61 -0.69
C ASN A 418 12.38 -51.99 -0.31
N TYR A 419 12.02 -53.28 -0.37
CA TYR A 419 10.69 -53.75 0.01
C TYR A 419 10.58 -53.84 1.54
N LEU A 420 9.61 -53.13 2.10
CA LEU A 420 9.28 -53.17 3.52
C LEU A 420 8.34 -54.32 3.84
N SER A 421 7.26 -54.47 3.08
CA SER A 421 6.27 -55.52 3.31
C SER A 421 5.46 -55.85 2.06
N ARG A 422 4.90 -57.06 2.04
CA ARG A 422 3.97 -57.54 1.02
C ARG A 422 2.75 -58.17 1.67
N HIS A 423 1.56 -57.67 1.37
CA HIS A 423 0.31 -58.19 1.91
C HIS A 423 -0.85 -57.99 0.92
N LYS A 424 -1.96 -58.69 1.14
CA LYS A 424 -3.19 -58.47 0.36
C LYS A 424 -3.88 -57.20 0.85
N ALA A 425 -4.27 -56.32 -0.06
CA ALA A 425 -5.02 -55.11 0.23
C ALA A 425 -6.23 -55.01 -0.69
N GLY A 426 -7.42 -54.80 -0.10
CA GLY A 426 -8.68 -54.72 -0.85
C GLY A 426 -8.75 -53.58 -1.85
N SER A 427 -7.92 -52.55 -1.68
CA SER A 427 -7.82 -51.38 -2.55
C SER A 427 -6.44 -50.73 -2.47
N ALA A 428 -6.13 -49.86 -3.43
CA ALA A 428 -4.93 -49.02 -3.37
C ALA A 428 -4.97 -48.03 -2.19
N ASP A 429 -6.17 -47.64 -1.72
CA ASP A 429 -6.33 -46.77 -0.55
C ASP A 429 -5.95 -47.48 0.76
N ALA A 430 -6.31 -48.76 0.89
CA ALA A 430 -5.85 -49.58 2.01
C ALA A 430 -4.33 -49.74 2.02
N CYS A 431 -3.71 -49.85 0.83
CA CYS A 431 -2.25 -49.90 0.69
C CYS A 431 -1.60 -48.54 1.04
N ALA A 432 -2.22 -47.41 0.65
CA ALA A 432 -1.77 -46.07 1.03
C ALA A 432 -1.81 -45.86 2.54
N LYS A 433 -2.88 -46.32 3.20
CA LYS A 433 -3.01 -46.27 4.65
C LYS A 433 -1.92 -47.08 5.35
N ALA A 434 -1.70 -48.32 4.91
CA ALA A 434 -0.61 -49.17 5.41
C ALA A 434 0.78 -48.53 5.22
N CYS A 435 0.99 -47.81 4.12
CA CYS A 435 2.23 -47.06 3.90
C CYS A 435 2.36 -45.86 4.84
N CYS A 436 1.28 -45.13 5.14
CA CYS A 436 1.40 -44.02 6.08
C CYS A 436 1.56 -44.45 7.53
N ASP A 437 0.97 -45.59 7.90
CA ASP A 437 1.11 -46.18 9.22
C ASP A 437 2.53 -46.74 9.43
N ASN A 438 3.29 -46.94 8.36
CA ASN A 438 4.70 -47.31 8.40
C ASN A 438 5.62 -46.08 8.19
N PRO A 439 6.39 -45.64 9.19
CA PRO A 439 7.21 -44.43 9.09
C PRO A 439 8.31 -44.52 8.03
N ASP A 440 8.78 -45.73 7.72
CA ASP A 440 9.83 -45.96 6.73
C ASP A 440 9.30 -45.99 5.30
N CYS A 441 7.98 -46.09 5.11
CA CYS A 441 7.39 -46.22 3.77
C CYS A 441 7.31 -44.88 3.03
N LYS A 442 7.96 -44.84 1.86
CA LYS A 442 8.05 -43.68 0.98
C LYS A 442 7.36 -43.88 -0.37
N SER A 443 7.11 -45.11 -0.78
CA SER A 443 6.27 -45.41 -1.94
C SER A 443 5.62 -46.79 -1.77
N PHE A 444 4.61 -47.10 -2.57
CA PHE A 444 4.05 -48.44 -2.61
C PHE A 444 3.63 -48.85 -4.02
N GLN A 445 3.60 -50.14 -4.28
CA GLN A 445 3.06 -50.71 -5.50
C GLN A 445 1.77 -51.47 -5.19
N TYR A 446 0.72 -51.20 -5.98
CA TYR A 446 -0.53 -51.95 -5.91
C TYR A 446 -0.75 -52.74 -7.21
N SER A 447 -0.85 -54.05 -7.08
CA SER A 447 -1.03 -54.98 -8.19
C SER A 447 -2.51 -55.21 -8.53
N ILE A 448 -2.78 -55.58 -9.79
CA ILE A 448 -4.10 -56.04 -10.26
C ILE A 448 -4.63 -57.25 -9.45
N HIS A 449 -3.74 -58.04 -8.84
CA HIS A 449 -4.11 -59.16 -7.97
C HIS A 449 -4.37 -58.75 -6.51
N LYS A 450 -4.68 -57.46 -6.27
CA LYS A 450 -4.96 -56.90 -4.94
C LYS A 450 -3.80 -57.09 -3.95
N THR A 451 -2.56 -57.11 -4.44
CA THR A 451 -1.35 -57.24 -3.62
C THR A 451 -0.69 -55.88 -3.47
N CYS A 452 -0.40 -55.50 -2.23
CA CYS A 452 0.27 -54.27 -1.83
C CYS A 452 1.72 -54.56 -1.49
N PHE A 453 2.64 -53.77 -2.05
CA PHE A 453 4.06 -53.81 -1.74
C PHE A 453 4.51 -52.46 -1.22
N LEU A 454 4.90 -52.37 0.05
CA LEU A 454 5.42 -51.15 0.65
C LEU A 454 6.92 -51.02 0.39
N ILE A 455 7.40 -49.82 0.09
CA ILE A 455 8.77 -49.54 -0.35
C ILE A 455 9.34 -48.35 0.44
N ASN A 456 10.56 -48.48 0.97
CA ASN A 456 11.19 -47.46 1.82
C ASN A 456 11.93 -46.34 1.06
N LYS A 457 11.77 -46.29 -0.27
CA LYS A 457 12.43 -45.35 -1.18
C LYS A 457 11.41 -44.81 -2.19
N ILE A 458 11.61 -43.57 -2.65
CA ILE A 458 10.98 -43.08 -3.88
C ILE A 458 11.90 -43.48 -5.04
N CYS A 459 11.42 -44.34 -5.92
CA CYS A 459 12.24 -44.86 -7.00
C CYS A 459 12.42 -43.80 -8.09
N THR A 460 13.64 -43.69 -8.59
CA THR A 460 13.98 -42.80 -9.71
C THR A 460 13.29 -43.27 -10.99
N ASP A 461 13.20 -42.40 -12.00
CA ASP A 461 12.56 -42.75 -13.27
C ASP A 461 13.31 -43.88 -14.01
N GLU A 462 14.63 -43.99 -13.82
CA GLU A 462 15.45 -45.10 -14.32
C GLU A 462 15.18 -46.42 -13.59
N GLU A 463 14.88 -46.37 -12.30
CA GLU A 463 14.54 -47.55 -11.49
C GLU A 463 13.09 -48.04 -11.75
N LYS A 464 12.23 -47.20 -12.32
CA LYS A 464 10.81 -47.50 -12.61
C LYS A 464 10.66 -48.32 -13.89
N LYS A 465 10.68 -49.63 -13.70
CA LYS A 465 10.35 -50.72 -14.61
C LYS A 465 8.93 -50.67 -15.20
N PRO A 466 8.62 -50.54 -16.51
CA PRO A 466 7.24 -50.81 -16.95
C PRO A 466 6.82 -52.24 -16.58
N THR A 467 5.58 -52.40 -16.11
CA THR A 467 5.00 -53.70 -15.74
C THR A 467 3.51 -53.75 -16.10
N PRO A 468 3.02 -54.90 -16.59
CA PRO A 468 1.58 -55.09 -16.80
C PRO A 468 0.81 -55.37 -15.50
N ILE A 469 1.50 -55.59 -14.37
CA ILE A 469 0.94 -56.27 -13.19
C ILE A 469 0.59 -55.30 -12.05
N GLY A 470 0.97 -54.01 -12.11
CA GLY A 470 0.64 -53.06 -11.05
C GLY A 470 1.03 -51.61 -11.31
N ASN A 471 0.60 -50.74 -10.41
CA ASN A 471 0.88 -49.30 -10.41
C ASN A 471 1.73 -48.91 -9.19
N MET A 472 2.65 -47.96 -9.39
CA MET A 472 3.43 -47.34 -8.32
C MET A 472 2.74 -46.07 -7.80
N TYR A 473 2.98 -45.78 -6.53
CA TYR A 473 2.45 -44.61 -5.82
C TYR A 473 3.57 -44.01 -4.96
N ASP A 474 4.09 -42.85 -5.35
CA ASP A 474 5.21 -42.19 -4.69
C ASP A 474 4.74 -41.14 -3.68
N ARG A 475 5.23 -41.17 -2.45
CA ARG A 475 4.81 -40.21 -1.41
C ARG A 475 5.27 -38.81 -1.78
N ILE A 476 4.35 -37.86 -1.72
CA ILE A 476 4.62 -36.45 -2.00
C ILE A 476 5.41 -35.91 -0.80
N GLN A 477 6.72 -35.67 -0.96
CA GLN A 477 7.53 -35.01 0.08
C GLN A 477 7.00 -33.59 0.26
N GLY A 478 6.84 -33.16 1.52
CA GLY A 478 6.00 -32.04 1.95
C GLY A 478 6.34 -30.66 1.38
N GLU A 479 6.03 -30.44 0.10
CA GLU A 479 5.40 -29.20 -0.33
C GLU A 479 3.96 -29.22 0.17
N ALA A 480 3.55 -28.15 0.85
CA ALA A 480 2.15 -27.95 1.17
C ALA A 480 1.35 -28.09 -0.13
N LYS A 481 0.49 -29.12 -0.17
CA LYS A 481 -0.58 -29.30 -1.15
C LYS A 481 -1.22 -27.92 -1.40
N PRO A 482 -1.48 -27.51 -2.65
CA PRO A 482 -2.40 -26.41 -2.89
C PRO A 482 -3.67 -26.79 -2.14
N GLN A 483 -4.04 -26.01 -1.13
CA GLN A 483 -5.28 -26.24 -0.40
C GLN A 483 -6.36 -26.41 -1.46
N ALA A 484 -6.99 -27.58 -1.48
CA ALA A 484 -8.24 -27.77 -2.21
C ALA A 484 -9.10 -26.58 -1.78
N SER A 485 -9.47 -25.74 -2.76
CA SER A 485 -10.32 -24.59 -2.50
C SER A 485 -11.53 -25.09 -1.71
N ALA A 486 -11.64 -24.68 -0.45
CA ALA A 486 -12.85 -24.90 0.33
C ALA A 486 -13.98 -24.21 -0.45
N GLY A 487 -14.75 -25.00 -1.21
CA GLY A 487 -15.76 -24.52 -2.15
C GLY A 487 -15.85 -25.20 -3.52
N CYS A 488 -15.08 -26.26 -3.84
CA CYS A 488 -15.19 -26.93 -5.14
C CYS A 488 -16.15 -28.14 -5.14
N GLY A 489 -17.29 -28.00 -5.82
CA GLY A 489 -18.36 -28.97 -6.05
C GLY A 489 -19.33 -28.45 -7.12
N LEU A 490 -20.50 -29.06 -7.36
CA LEU A 490 -21.47 -28.55 -8.34
C LEU A 490 -21.84 -27.07 -8.12
N SER A 491 -21.81 -26.61 -6.87
CA SER A 491 -22.03 -25.21 -6.47
C SER A 491 -21.01 -24.22 -7.03
N ALA A 492 -19.86 -24.68 -7.53
CA ALA A 492 -18.85 -23.87 -8.21
C ALA A 492 -19.13 -23.73 -9.72
N PHE A 493 -20.24 -24.27 -10.22
CA PHE A 493 -20.56 -24.28 -11.64
C PHE A 493 -22.00 -23.82 -11.91
N ARG A 494 -22.17 -22.94 -12.91
CA ARG A 494 -23.46 -22.50 -13.43
C ARG A 494 -23.98 -23.58 -14.36
N HIS A 495 -25.12 -24.16 -14.01
CA HIS A 495 -25.81 -25.15 -14.80
C HIS A 495 -26.53 -24.50 -16.00
N VAL A 496 -26.23 -24.99 -17.19
CA VAL A 496 -26.88 -24.63 -18.45
C VAL A 496 -27.51 -25.89 -19.04
N PRO A 497 -28.82 -26.11 -18.83
CA PRO A 497 -29.49 -27.34 -19.21
C PRO A 497 -29.54 -27.51 -20.74
N ARG A 498 -29.49 -28.76 -21.20
CA ARG A 498 -29.67 -29.13 -22.62
C ARG A 498 -28.74 -28.40 -23.59
N THR A 499 -27.48 -28.23 -23.22
CA THR A 499 -26.49 -27.54 -24.07
C THR A 499 -25.17 -28.29 -24.15
N HIS A 500 -24.47 -28.08 -25.26
CA HIS A 500 -23.16 -28.62 -25.57
C HIS A 500 -22.29 -27.54 -26.21
N CYS A 501 -20.99 -27.54 -25.92
CA CYS A 501 -20.05 -26.60 -26.51
C CYS A 501 -19.62 -27.02 -27.91
N SER A 502 -19.91 -26.22 -28.93
CA SER A 502 -19.44 -26.50 -30.29
C SER A 502 -17.92 -26.39 -30.41
N GLY A 503 -17.29 -27.37 -31.06
CA GLY A 503 -15.84 -27.39 -31.31
C GLY A 503 -15.06 -28.45 -30.51
N ARG A 504 -14.52 -29.45 -31.22
CA ARG A 504 -13.72 -30.55 -30.63
C ARG A 504 -12.33 -30.13 -30.11
N LYS A 505 -11.89 -28.90 -30.34
CA LYS A 505 -10.53 -28.44 -30.02
C LYS A 505 -10.30 -28.06 -28.54
N ASN A 506 -11.36 -28.02 -27.73
CA ASN A 506 -11.31 -27.54 -26.34
C ASN A 506 -11.53 -28.66 -25.30
N TYR A 507 -11.60 -29.93 -25.73
CA TYR A 507 -11.78 -31.07 -24.83
C TYR A 507 -10.46 -31.44 -24.15
N LEU A 508 -10.48 -31.42 -22.83
CA LEU A 508 -9.36 -31.88 -22.02
C LEU A 508 -9.39 -33.39 -21.81
N SER A 509 -10.56 -33.93 -21.44
CA SER A 509 -10.68 -35.36 -21.17
C SER A 509 -12.13 -35.83 -21.23
N ARG A 510 -12.29 -37.15 -21.45
CA ARG A 510 -13.57 -37.87 -21.41
C ARG A 510 -13.48 -39.01 -20.40
N SER A 511 -14.40 -39.07 -19.45
CA SER A 511 -14.44 -40.14 -18.44
C SER A 511 -15.87 -40.60 -18.17
N LYS A 512 -16.03 -41.83 -17.67
CA LYS A 512 -17.31 -42.26 -17.08
C LYS A 512 -17.40 -41.67 -15.68
N ALA A 513 -18.46 -40.93 -15.39
CA ALA A 513 -18.71 -40.31 -14.10
C ALA A 513 -20.09 -40.72 -13.61
N GLY A 514 -20.19 -41.21 -12.37
CA GLY A 514 -21.47 -41.66 -11.81
C GLY A 514 -22.49 -40.52 -11.60
N SER A 515 -22.02 -39.28 -11.51
CA SER A 515 -22.82 -38.08 -11.28
C SER A 515 -22.14 -36.82 -11.82
N ALA A 516 -22.91 -35.73 -11.93
CA ALA A 516 -22.36 -34.41 -12.26
C ALA A 516 -21.46 -33.84 -11.14
N ASP A 517 -21.64 -34.24 -9.89
CA ASP A 517 -20.71 -33.91 -8.79
C ASP A 517 -19.33 -34.52 -9.00
N ALA A 518 -19.27 -35.78 -9.43
CA ALA A 518 -18.00 -36.42 -9.75
C ALA A 518 -17.27 -35.71 -10.90
N CYS A 519 -18.03 -35.22 -11.90
CA CYS A 519 -17.50 -34.35 -12.94
C CYS A 519 -16.96 -33.02 -12.42
N SER A 520 -17.71 -32.37 -11.52
CA SER A 520 -17.30 -31.08 -10.95
C SER A 520 -15.98 -31.21 -10.21
N LYS A 521 -15.80 -32.30 -9.44
CA LYS A 521 -14.55 -32.59 -8.73
C LYS A 521 -13.40 -32.86 -9.69
N ALA A 522 -13.63 -33.65 -10.74
CA ALA A 522 -12.62 -33.91 -11.77
C ALA A 522 -12.20 -32.63 -12.52
N CYS A 523 -13.13 -31.69 -12.75
CA CYS A 523 -12.82 -30.37 -13.30
C CYS A 523 -12.07 -29.49 -12.31
N CYS A 524 -12.43 -29.54 -11.02
CA CYS A 524 -11.74 -28.80 -9.96
C CYS A 524 -10.29 -29.25 -9.76
N ASP A 525 -10.04 -30.54 -9.88
CA ASP A 525 -8.71 -31.14 -9.74
C ASP A 525 -7.81 -30.90 -10.98
N ASN A 526 -8.40 -30.42 -12.09
CA ASN A 526 -7.68 -30.08 -13.32
C ASN A 526 -7.58 -28.54 -13.47
N PRO A 527 -6.38 -27.94 -13.36
CA PRO A 527 -6.20 -26.49 -13.39
C PRO A 527 -6.62 -25.85 -14.72
N ASP A 528 -6.58 -26.60 -15.83
CA ASP A 528 -6.96 -26.11 -17.14
C ASP A 528 -8.47 -26.19 -17.39
N CYS A 529 -9.23 -26.89 -16.54
CA CYS A 529 -10.66 -27.08 -16.72
C CYS A 529 -11.49 -25.86 -16.29
N LYS A 530 -12.24 -25.31 -17.25
CA LYS A 530 -13.07 -24.12 -17.08
C LYS A 530 -14.57 -24.38 -17.25
N SER A 531 -14.96 -25.48 -17.87
CA SER A 531 -16.34 -25.95 -17.91
C SER A 531 -16.36 -27.46 -18.10
N PHE A 532 -17.49 -28.11 -17.85
CA PHE A 532 -17.66 -29.51 -18.19
C PHE A 532 -19.06 -29.81 -18.70
N GLN A 533 -19.19 -30.86 -19.47
CA GLN A 533 -20.48 -31.39 -19.90
C GLN A 533 -20.73 -32.75 -19.25
N TYR A 534 -21.93 -32.94 -18.71
CA TYR A 534 -22.40 -34.22 -18.21
C TYR A 534 -23.55 -34.74 -19.07
N SER A 535 -23.34 -35.90 -19.68
CA SER A 535 -24.34 -36.55 -20.55
C SER A 535 -25.26 -37.48 -19.77
N ILE A 536 -26.48 -37.69 -20.31
CA ILE A 536 -27.44 -38.69 -19.81
C ILE A 536 -26.86 -40.11 -19.71
N HIS A 537 -25.84 -40.43 -20.52
CA HIS A 537 -25.11 -41.71 -20.47
C HIS A 537 -24.00 -41.75 -19.41
N LYS A 538 -24.09 -40.93 -18.36
CA LYS A 538 -23.11 -40.89 -17.25
C LYS A 538 -21.67 -40.64 -17.74
N THR A 539 -21.54 -39.82 -18.78
CA THR A 539 -20.25 -39.50 -19.40
C THR A 539 -19.91 -38.03 -19.12
N CYS A 540 -18.69 -37.82 -18.67
CA CYS A 540 -18.11 -36.52 -18.37
C CYS A 540 -17.20 -36.05 -19.49
N PHE A 541 -17.33 -34.78 -19.90
CA PHE A 541 -16.41 -34.13 -20.82
C PHE A 541 -15.87 -32.86 -20.18
N LEU A 542 -14.58 -32.84 -19.86
CA LEU A 542 -13.92 -31.64 -19.32
C LEU A 542 -13.46 -30.73 -20.45
N ILE A 543 -13.64 -29.42 -20.30
CA ILE A 543 -13.40 -28.42 -21.34
C ILE A 543 -12.55 -27.29 -20.77
N ASN A 544 -11.54 -26.84 -21.52
CA ASN A 544 -10.59 -25.78 -21.09
C ASN A 544 -11.04 -24.34 -21.33
N LYS A 545 -12.31 -24.15 -21.71
CA LYS A 545 -12.92 -22.88 -22.08
C LYS A 545 -14.32 -22.77 -21.48
N ILE A 546 -14.75 -21.55 -21.15
CA ILE A 546 -16.18 -21.23 -20.92
C ILE A 546 -16.74 -20.86 -22.30
N CYS A 547 -17.69 -21.64 -22.80
CA CYS A 547 -18.22 -21.45 -24.14
C CYS A 547 -19.14 -20.23 -24.16
N THR A 548 -19.13 -19.46 -25.24
CA THR A 548 -20.05 -18.32 -25.40
C THR A 548 -21.47 -18.82 -25.62
N ASP A 549 -22.47 -17.95 -25.46
CA ASP A 549 -23.87 -18.35 -25.69
C ASP A 549 -24.13 -18.72 -27.16
N GLU A 550 -23.36 -18.17 -28.09
CA GLU A 550 -23.34 -18.55 -29.52
C GLU A 550 -22.71 -19.93 -29.75
N GLU A 551 -21.71 -20.31 -28.96
CA GLU A 551 -21.03 -21.61 -29.05
C GLU A 551 -21.83 -22.74 -28.37
N LYS A 552 -22.76 -22.40 -27.47
CA LYS A 552 -23.63 -23.35 -26.76
C LYS A 552 -24.80 -23.76 -27.64
N ILE A 553 -24.69 -24.93 -28.25
CA ILE A 553 -25.74 -25.50 -29.09
C ILE A 553 -26.68 -26.34 -28.22
N SER A 554 -27.99 -26.18 -28.43
CA SER A 554 -29.01 -27.01 -27.78
C SER A 554 -28.81 -28.49 -28.13
N THR A 555 -28.79 -29.36 -27.12
CA THR A 555 -28.69 -30.81 -27.30
C THR A 555 -29.60 -31.56 -26.32
N PRO A 556 -30.25 -32.65 -26.75
CA PRO A 556 -30.99 -33.52 -25.83
C PRO A 556 -30.10 -34.43 -24.99
N ILE A 557 -28.79 -34.49 -25.24
CA ILE A 557 -27.91 -35.58 -24.78
C ILE A 557 -27.05 -35.20 -23.55
N GLY A 558 -26.99 -33.93 -23.16
CA GLY A 558 -26.21 -33.52 -21.99
C GLY A 558 -26.43 -32.08 -21.54
N ASN A 559 -26.00 -31.82 -20.30
CA ASN A 559 -26.05 -30.51 -19.66
C ASN A 559 -24.63 -29.95 -19.54
N MET A 560 -24.50 -28.64 -19.73
CA MET A 560 -23.23 -27.95 -19.60
C MET A 560 -23.14 -27.23 -18.24
N TYR A 561 -21.95 -27.22 -17.67
CA TYR A 561 -21.65 -26.67 -16.36
C TYR A 561 -20.45 -25.74 -16.51
N ASP A 562 -20.74 -24.45 -16.63
CA ASP A 562 -19.71 -23.42 -16.71
C ASP A 562 -19.14 -23.19 -15.33
N ARG A 563 -17.81 -23.23 -15.16
CA ARG A 563 -17.23 -22.84 -13.87
C ARG A 563 -17.68 -21.42 -13.60
N ILE A 564 -18.42 -21.24 -12.51
CA ILE A 564 -18.62 -19.92 -11.93
C ILE A 564 -17.19 -19.52 -11.67
N GLN A 565 -16.67 -18.58 -12.46
CA GLN A 565 -15.38 -17.99 -12.11
C GLN A 565 -15.54 -17.63 -10.65
N ALA A 566 -14.74 -18.26 -9.77
CA ALA A 566 -14.64 -17.80 -8.40
C ALA A 566 -14.53 -16.31 -8.55
N GLY A 567 -15.52 -15.54 -8.11
CA GLY A 567 -15.41 -14.10 -8.18
C GLY A 567 -14.15 -13.82 -7.38
N PRO A 568 -13.02 -13.47 -8.02
CA PRO A 568 -11.88 -13.11 -7.23
C PRO A 568 -12.31 -11.74 -6.64
N SER A 569 -11.85 -11.32 -5.48
CA SER A 569 -10.50 -10.73 -5.44
C SER A 569 -10.20 -10.02 -6.76
N GLY A 570 -11.06 -9.09 -7.16
CA GLY A 570 -11.14 -8.61 -8.53
C GLY A 570 -11.87 -7.27 -8.64
N THR A 571 -11.47 -6.51 -9.65
CA THR A 571 -11.97 -5.16 -9.91
C THR A 571 -13.21 -5.21 -10.79
N ARG A 572 -14.34 -4.72 -10.29
CA ARG A 572 -15.61 -4.57 -11.03
C ARG A 572 -15.83 -3.11 -11.39
N ARG A 573 -16.39 -2.87 -12.58
CA ARG A 573 -16.68 -1.53 -13.11
C ARG A 573 -18.13 -1.44 -13.55
N VAL A 574 -18.81 -0.35 -13.19
CA VAL A 574 -20.15 -0.01 -13.71
C VAL A 574 -20.18 1.47 -14.08
N CYS A 575 -20.92 1.82 -15.13
CA CYS A 575 -21.03 3.20 -15.58
C CYS A 575 -21.93 4.02 -14.65
N GLU A 576 -21.85 5.35 -14.73
CA GLU A 576 -22.76 6.25 -14.03
C GLU A 576 -24.24 5.89 -14.31
N ASN A 577 -25.06 5.95 -13.26
CA ASN A 577 -26.47 5.53 -13.23
C ASN A 577 -26.73 4.02 -13.34
N GLN A 578 -25.69 3.17 -13.36
CA GLN A 578 -25.85 1.72 -13.25
C GLN A 578 -25.66 1.23 -11.80
N ARG A 579 -26.10 0.01 -11.52
CA ARG A 579 -25.94 -0.63 -10.20
C ARG A 579 -24.81 -1.64 -10.20
N LEU A 580 -23.88 -1.48 -9.27
CA LEU A 580 -22.85 -2.46 -8.97
C LEU A 580 -23.44 -3.57 -8.09
N SER A 581 -23.24 -4.83 -8.49
CA SER A 581 -23.60 -6.00 -7.70
C SER A 581 -22.35 -6.84 -7.38
N ILE A 582 -22.11 -7.09 -6.10
CA ILE A 582 -21.02 -7.92 -5.58
C ILE A 582 -21.64 -9.03 -4.74
N SER A 583 -21.30 -10.27 -5.03
CA SER A 583 -21.70 -11.43 -4.23
C SER A 583 -20.51 -12.33 -3.95
N CYS A 584 -20.44 -12.83 -2.72
CA CYS A 584 -19.49 -13.83 -2.27
C CYS A 584 -20.18 -15.20 -2.10
N PRO A 585 -19.43 -16.32 -2.26
CA PRO A 585 -19.93 -17.66 -2.00
C PRO A 585 -20.44 -17.86 -0.57
N ALA A 586 -21.28 -18.88 -0.36
CA ALA A 586 -21.83 -19.20 0.96
C ALA A 586 -20.72 -19.42 2.01
N GLY A 587 -20.88 -18.81 3.19
CA GLY A 587 -19.88 -18.84 4.26
C GLY A 587 -18.74 -17.83 4.10
N GLN A 588 -18.80 -16.92 3.12
CA GLN A 588 -17.82 -15.85 2.93
C GLN A 588 -18.49 -14.46 2.96
N GLN A 589 -17.72 -13.45 3.36
CA GLN A 589 -18.12 -12.05 3.41
C GLN A 589 -17.25 -11.21 2.48
N ILE A 590 -17.82 -10.12 1.96
CA ILE A 590 -17.16 -9.15 1.09
C ILE A 590 -16.17 -8.32 1.92
N ASN A 591 -14.93 -8.26 1.47
CA ASN A 591 -13.89 -7.36 1.96
C ASN A 591 -13.44 -6.40 0.85
N ILE A 592 -13.69 -5.11 1.02
CA ILE A 592 -13.40 -4.06 0.03
C ILE A 592 -11.94 -3.61 0.16
N VAL A 593 -11.16 -3.82 -0.91
CA VAL A 593 -9.74 -3.47 -0.98
C VAL A 593 -9.56 -2.02 -1.43
N SER A 594 -10.20 -1.63 -2.54
CA SER A 594 -10.20 -0.25 -3.04
C SER A 594 -11.49 0.09 -3.80
N ALA A 595 -11.83 1.37 -3.90
CA ALA A 595 -12.95 1.83 -4.70
C ALA A 595 -12.75 3.26 -5.19
N LEU A 596 -13.29 3.55 -6.38
CA LEU A 596 -13.14 4.79 -7.11
C LEU A 596 -14.42 5.12 -7.85
N TYR A 597 -15.01 6.29 -7.58
CA TYR A 597 -16.07 6.87 -8.39
C TYR A 597 -15.54 8.12 -9.10
N GLY A 598 -15.61 8.12 -10.43
CA GLY A 598 -15.02 9.19 -11.25
C GLY A 598 -14.67 8.71 -12.66
N ARG A 599 -13.58 9.24 -13.23
CA ARG A 599 -13.03 8.82 -14.52
C ARG A 599 -11.53 9.03 -14.53
N THR A 600 -10.79 7.98 -14.90
CA THR A 600 -9.32 7.95 -15.05
C THR A 600 -8.85 7.53 -16.44
N THR A 601 -9.77 7.09 -17.31
CA THR A 601 -9.47 6.70 -18.69
C THR A 601 -10.65 6.97 -19.63
N ARG A 602 -10.35 7.14 -20.92
CA ARG A 602 -11.34 7.27 -22.00
C ARG A 602 -11.93 5.92 -22.44
N ALA A 603 -11.25 4.80 -22.18
CA ALA A 603 -11.64 3.48 -22.66
C ALA A 603 -12.81 2.85 -21.90
N VAL A 604 -13.05 3.26 -20.66
CA VAL A 604 -14.08 2.68 -19.79
C VAL A 604 -15.33 3.55 -19.83
N CYS A 605 -16.50 2.96 -20.11
CA CYS A 605 -17.78 3.65 -20.24
C CYS A 605 -17.72 4.84 -21.23
N PRO A 606 -17.46 4.59 -22.54
CA PRO A 606 -17.24 5.64 -23.54
C PRO A 606 -18.52 6.41 -23.93
N SER A 607 -19.70 5.90 -23.55
CA SER A 607 -21.01 6.34 -24.02
C SER A 607 -21.52 7.68 -23.43
N GLY A 608 -20.65 8.57 -22.97
CA GLY A 608 -21.05 9.84 -22.38
C GLY A 608 -19.99 10.94 -22.56
N PRO A 609 -20.33 12.21 -22.25
CA PRO A 609 -19.43 13.33 -22.40
C PRO A 609 -18.17 13.16 -21.53
N ILE A 610 -16.99 13.33 -22.13
CA ILE A 610 -15.70 13.23 -21.44
C ILE A 610 -15.00 14.59 -21.53
N ARG A 611 -15.11 15.41 -20.48
CA ARG A 611 -14.39 16.70 -20.39
C ARG A 611 -13.03 16.58 -19.72
N THR A 612 -12.89 15.65 -18.78
CA THR A 612 -11.63 15.37 -18.09
C THR A 612 -11.48 13.88 -17.77
N ILE A 613 -10.24 13.42 -17.61
CA ILE A 613 -9.88 12.10 -17.09
C ILE A 613 -9.17 12.17 -15.73
N ASP A 614 -9.03 13.36 -15.14
CA ASP A 614 -8.49 13.55 -13.79
C ASP A 614 -9.65 13.77 -12.81
N CYS A 615 -10.55 12.80 -12.75
CA CYS A 615 -11.78 12.90 -11.97
C CYS A 615 -11.88 11.77 -10.95
N LEU A 616 -11.80 12.11 -9.67
CA LEU A 616 -11.70 11.16 -8.56
C LEU A 616 -12.45 11.68 -7.33
N SER A 617 -13.45 10.95 -6.83
CA SER A 617 -14.08 11.28 -5.54
C SER A 617 -13.29 10.70 -4.37
N SER A 618 -12.91 11.54 -3.41
CA SER A 618 -12.18 11.15 -2.19
C SER A 618 -13.01 10.31 -1.22
N THR A 619 -14.34 10.31 -1.35
CA THR A 619 -15.26 9.57 -0.46
C THR A 619 -15.61 8.17 -0.96
N SER A 620 -15.14 7.81 -2.16
CA SER A 620 -15.48 6.55 -2.87
C SER A 620 -15.26 5.30 -2.01
N LEU A 621 -14.08 5.18 -1.39
CA LEU A 621 -13.72 4.01 -0.58
C LEU A 621 -14.55 3.90 0.69
N THR A 622 -14.76 5.00 1.40
CA THR A 622 -15.54 5.04 2.64
C THR A 622 -17.00 4.65 2.37
N ARG A 623 -17.63 5.24 1.34
CA ARG A 623 -19.03 4.97 0.98
C ARG A 623 -19.26 3.50 0.58
N VAL A 624 -18.33 2.91 -0.18
CA VAL A 624 -18.40 1.51 -0.60
C VAL A 624 -18.17 0.56 0.57
N ARG A 625 -17.20 0.86 1.47
CA ARG A 625 -16.99 0.08 2.69
C ARG A 625 -18.20 0.09 3.60
N THR A 626 -18.76 1.25 3.90
CA THR A 626 -19.97 1.37 4.74
C THR A 626 -21.14 0.57 4.15
N SER A 627 -21.25 0.52 2.83
CA SER A 627 -22.38 -0.15 2.16
C SER A 627 -22.18 -1.67 2.01
N CYS A 628 -20.96 -2.14 1.75
CA CYS A 628 -20.69 -3.51 1.29
C CYS A 628 -19.79 -4.36 2.19
N GLN A 629 -19.04 -3.78 3.12
CA GLN A 629 -18.11 -4.54 3.96
C GLN A 629 -18.86 -5.54 4.85
N GLY A 630 -18.34 -6.77 4.95
CA GLY A 630 -18.88 -7.80 5.84
C GLY A 630 -20.18 -8.47 5.37
N LYS A 631 -20.77 -8.04 4.25
CA LYS A 631 -21.98 -8.64 3.69
C LYS A 631 -21.65 -9.80 2.76
N SER A 632 -22.55 -10.77 2.60
CA SER A 632 -22.43 -11.83 1.58
C SER A 632 -22.80 -11.32 0.19
N THR A 633 -23.73 -10.36 0.10
CA THR A 633 -24.14 -9.69 -1.14
C THR A 633 -24.28 -8.18 -0.91
N CYS A 634 -23.88 -7.38 -1.91
CA CYS A 634 -24.01 -5.93 -1.89
C CYS A 634 -24.47 -5.41 -3.25
N SER A 635 -25.44 -4.48 -3.24
CA SER A 635 -25.91 -3.77 -4.43
C SER A 635 -25.93 -2.26 -4.18
N MET A 636 -25.22 -1.48 -4.99
CA MET A 636 -25.16 -0.02 -4.85
C MET A 636 -25.22 0.71 -6.19
N ALA A 637 -25.84 1.89 -6.21
CA ALA A 637 -25.93 2.72 -7.41
C ALA A 637 -24.66 3.56 -7.59
N ALA A 638 -24.12 3.58 -8.80
CA ALA A 638 -23.02 4.45 -9.19
C ALA A 638 -23.59 5.81 -9.64
N SER A 639 -23.99 6.65 -8.68
CA SER A 639 -24.60 7.95 -8.96
C SER A 639 -24.09 9.07 -8.06
N ASN A 640 -24.31 10.31 -8.51
CA ASN A 640 -23.93 11.52 -7.78
C ASN A 640 -24.63 11.65 -6.42
N GLY A 641 -25.83 11.08 -6.27
CA GLY A 641 -26.55 11.06 -4.99
C GLY A 641 -25.86 10.21 -3.91
N VAL A 642 -25.03 9.23 -4.31
CA VAL A 642 -24.32 8.34 -3.38
C VAL A 642 -22.90 8.83 -3.11
N PHE A 643 -22.22 9.34 -4.14
CA PHE A 643 -20.78 9.64 -4.10
C PHE A 643 -20.42 11.13 -4.20
N GLY A 644 -21.41 12.01 -4.41
CA GLY A 644 -21.19 13.37 -4.86
C GLY A 644 -20.78 13.43 -6.34
N ASP A 645 -20.74 14.64 -6.91
CA ASP A 645 -20.22 14.85 -8.28
C ASP A 645 -18.81 15.46 -8.23
N PRO A 646 -17.75 14.64 -8.38
CA PRO A 646 -16.36 15.13 -8.39
C PRO A 646 -15.97 15.88 -9.66
N CYS A 647 -16.73 15.76 -10.76
CA CYS A 647 -16.42 16.42 -12.03
C CYS A 647 -17.69 16.65 -12.86
N VAL A 648 -18.31 17.81 -12.67
CA VAL A 648 -19.55 18.19 -13.36
C VAL A 648 -19.35 18.18 -14.87
N GLY A 649 -20.26 17.50 -15.59
CA GLY A 649 -20.24 17.41 -17.05
C GLY A 649 -19.29 16.35 -17.63
N THR A 650 -18.67 15.51 -16.81
CA THR A 650 -17.99 14.27 -17.25
C THR A 650 -18.79 13.05 -16.80
N HIS A 651 -19.04 12.13 -17.73
CA HIS A 651 -19.69 10.86 -17.46
C HIS A 651 -18.76 9.96 -16.64
N LYS A 652 -19.17 9.49 -15.48
CA LYS A 652 -18.31 8.76 -14.52
C LYS A 652 -18.52 7.25 -14.59
N TYR A 653 -17.70 6.52 -13.86
CA TYR A 653 -17.87 5.10 -13.57
C TYR A 653 -17.42 4.79 -12.14
N LEU A 654 -18.03 3.77 -11.55
CA LEU A 654 -17.64 3.20 -10.27
C LEU A 654 -16.77 1.97 -10.52
N GLU A 655 -15.55 2.00 -10.02
CA GLU A 655 -14.61 0.88 -10.00
C GLU A 655 -14.40 0.40 -8.56
N VAL A 656 -14.63 -0.88 -8.27
CA VAL A 656 -14.47 -1.45 -6.92
C VAL A 656 -13.68 -2.74 -7.01
N SER A 657 -12.60 -2.83 -6.22
CA SER A 657 -11.87 -4.09 -6.00
C SER A 657 -12.24 -4.67 -4.63
N SER A 658 -12.64 -5.94 -4.64
CA SER A 658 -13.07 -6.66 -3.43
C SER A 658 -12.58 -8.09 -3.42
N THR A 659 -12.32 -8.62 -2.24
CA THR A 659 -11.90 -9.99 -1.94
C THR A 659 -12.97 -10.66 -1.08
N CYS A 660 -13.22 -11.96 -1.22
CA CYS A 660 -14.10 -12.69 -0.30
C CYS A 660 -13.26 -13.36 0.79
N ILE A 661 -13.64 -13.16 2.05
CA ILE A 661 -12.98 -13.77 3.21
C ILE A 661 -13.98 -14.66 3.96
N PRO A 662 -13.54 -15.76 4.63
CA PRO A 662 -14.43 -16.58 5.44
C PRO A 662 -15.18 -15.73 6.49
N ALA A 663 -16.49 -15.93 6.58
CA ALA A 663 -17.31 -15.30 7.61
C ALA A 663 -16.91 -15.85 9.00
N PRO A 664 -16.74 -15.01 10.03
CA PRO A 664 -16.63 -15.49 11.41
C PRO A 664 -17.87 -16.33 11.74
N LEU A 665 -17.68 -17.54 12.28
CA LEU A 665 -18.79 -18.42 12.67
C LEU A 665 -19.67 -17.67 13.68
N ALA A 666 -20.93 -17.44 13.33
CA ALA A 666 -21.90 -16.88 14.26
C ALA A 666 -22.11 -17.88 15.41
N VAL A 667 -21.81 -17.45 16.62
CA VAL A 667 -22.23 -18.15 17.84
C VAL A 667 -23.77 -18.10 17.87
N PRO A 668 -24.48 -19.22 18.03
CA PRO A 668 -25.92 -19.17 18.26
C PRO A 668 -26.18 -18.36 19.52
N GLN A 669 -26.95 -17.27 19.38
CA GLN A 669 -27.40 -16.50 20.53
C GLN A 669 -28.24 -17.42 21.42
N SER A 670 -27.87 -17.52 22.70
CA SER A 670 -28.70 -18.14 23.73
C SER A 670 -30.04 -17.42 23.81
N PRO A 671 -31.18 -18.14 23.95
CA PRO A 671 -32.48 -17.51 24.05
C PRO A 671 -32.56 -16.61 25.31
N PRO A 672 -33.36 -15.52 25.27
CA PRO A 672 -33.50 -14.61 26.40
C PRO A 672 -34.10 -15.32 27.61
N ALA A 673 -33.50 -15.08 28.79
CA ALA A 673 -33.99 -15.57 30.07
C ALA A 673 -35.38 -14.99 30.37
N VAL A 674 -36.31 -15.89 30.71
CA VAL A 674 -37.63 -15.56 31.25
C VAL A 674 -37.44 -14.91 32.63
N PRO A 675 -38.11 -13.78 32.95
CA PRO A 675 -38.07 -13.23 34.30
C PRO A 675 -38.76 -14.19 35.29
N PRO A 676 -38.27 -14.33 36.54
CA PRO A 676 -39.04 -15.01 37.57
C PRO A 676 -40.25 -14.15 37.95
N ASP A 677 -41.43 -14.77 37.94
CA ASP A 677 -42.62 -14.28 38.64
C ASP A 677 -42.39 -14.33 40.16
N LEU A 678 -42.99 -13.33 40.84
CA LEU A 678 -43.17 -13.06 42.27
C LEU A 678 -42.06 -12.29 43.02
#